data_AF-A0A2T7NWG4-F1
#
_entry.id   AF-A0A2T7NWG4-F1
#
_cell.length_a   1.000
_cell.length_b   1.000
_cell.length_c   1.000
_cell.angle_alpha   90.00
_cell.angle_beta   90.00
_cell.angle_gamma   90.00
#
_symmetry.space_group_name_H-M   'P 1'
#
loop_
_entity.id
_entity.type
_entity.pdbx_description
1 polymer ?
#
loop_
_entity_poly.entity_id
_entity_poly.type
_entity_poly.pdbx_seq_one_letter_code
_entity_poly.pdbx_strand_id
1 'polypeptide(L)'
;MSLDNEGVTDKSPCGFHDRDGWLYCDDLPVSQLHQQLRSSAIWPSSPAFVYSRRRIEQNVHAYRDALRLLPVPSVLHFSVKANHNLQILSLLQSLGCGVTLVSGMELKVAKAAGFSADSMLLNGSGKTAWEVTEAVKEGVLLNVDSEFDLQQLLKVCQELGLKARVLLRLNLDIDPMVHQYVSTGKVGSKFGLDAIALNRVLHILSSDECPVHVVGLHCHLGSTITNSDVLRESVARMLEQRQELKRQGLQDLRLINIGGGLGIDYTCQRDETKPYRLEEKEFRTDLDNLRDHFIKAAAEEENVDRKELLQSVVSSIDSYSQERVTRAELDKNLTEKLGLLGMTDEACENYSAIFGSKKCVPSPSSLTEAIAGLFQSPRDDDVTVMVEPGRSIVGDAGALVTSVLGCKMSGAKSWLLHAPASFLVSMLHIQPVGCFPTKTLGELQVVDVVGPVCESTDFLGKDRLLPVPPPGACAVVRDTGAYCASMASNYNLRLRPAEVLVEGNTWRLIRKPDCLEDILHNYIASGVGVQDECLRVYDEVKLGHRWLYVIFRVSESLQIVVEEKGGHDRTYDDFVARLKEAERKRQCRYGIFDVRFIQNDVPQEKLAFFLWSPETATIKQKMLYSSSKQALRNQMRGIHAEIQCNDDADLAMSNVLERCMRKYT
;
A
#
# COMPACT_ATOMS: atom_id res chain seq x y z
N MET A 1 -13.71 42.19 19.93
CA MET A 1 -14.53 41.13 19.31
C MET A 1 -13.71 39.86 19.34
N SER A 2 -13.87 39.11 20.43
CA SER A 2 -13.35 37.75 20.60
C SER A 2 -14.12 36.84 19.65
N LEU A 3 -13.42 36.19 18.73
CA LEU A 3 -13.94 35.04 18.02
C LEU A 3 -13.47 33.81 18.79
N ASP A 4 -14.36 33.32 19.64
CA ASP A 4 -14.29 31.99 20.24
C ASP A 4 -14.43 30.97 19.10
N ASN A 5 -13.30 30.52 18.57
CA ASN A 5 -13.23 29.31 17.75
C ASN A 5 -13.18 28.12 18.72
N GLU A 6 -14.32 27.81 19.35
CA GLU A 6 -14.52 26.49 19.93
C GLU A 6 -14.45 25.47 18.79
N GLY A 7 -13.34 24.71 18.76
CA GLY A 7 -13.18 23.57 17.88
C GLY A 7 -14.27 22.56 18.18
N VAL A 8 -15.31 22.55 17.35
CA VAL A 8 -16.28 21.44 17.26
C VAL A 8 -15.49 20.21 16.81
N THR A 9 -15.00 19.44 17.78
CA THR A 9 -14.57 18.06 17.53
C THR A 9 -15.84 17.31 17.20
N ASP A 10 -16.05 17.05 15.91
CA ASP A 10 -17.10 16.16 15.45
C ASP A 10 -16.92 14.80 16.15
N LYS A 11 -17.77 14.54 17.15
CA LYS A 11 -17.78 13.28 17.94
C LYS A 11 -18.37 12.12 17.14
N SER A 12 -18.70 12.32 15.86
CA SER A 12 -19.18 11.26 14.99
C SER A 12 -18.12 10.16 14.85
N PRO A 13 -18.51 8.87 14.95
CA PRO A 13 -17.58 7.78 14.74
C PRO A 13 -16.96 7.86 13.33
N CYS A 14 -15.71 7.41 13.22
CA CYS A 14 -14.86 7.57 12.05
C CYS A 14 -14.22 6.24 11.66
N GLY A 15 -13.87 6.06 10.39
CA GLY A 15 -13.36 4.79 9.91
C GLY A 15 -14.39 3.68 10.01
N PHE A 16 -13.93 2.45 10.18
CA PHE A 16 -14.80 1.28 10.26
C PHE A 16 -15.34 1.08 11.68
N HIS A 17 -16.66 1.14 11.87
CA HIS A 17 -17.29 1.02 13.18
C HIS A 17 -18.69 0.40 13.10
N ASP A 18 -19.12 -0.24 14.18
CA ASP A 18 -20.46 -0.82 14.28
C ASP A 18 -21.46 0.22 14.81
N ARG A 19 -22.63 0.31 14.16
CA ARG A 19 -23.78 1.13 14.59
C ARG A 19 -25.08 0.40 14.29
N ASP A 20 -25.92 0.19 15.30
CA ASP A 20 -27.20 -0.52 15.20
C ASP A 20 -27.13 -1.92 14.57
N GLY A 21 -26.03 -2.64 14.81
CA GLY A 21 -25.78 -3.97 14.25
C GLY A 21 -25.33 -3.97 12.78
N TRP A 22 -24.96 -2.81 12.23
CA TRP A 22 -24.39 -2.68 10.89
C TRP A 22 -22.98 -2.11 10.96
N LEU A 23 -22.10 -2.59 10.09
CA LEU A 23 -20.79 -2.00 9.89
C LEU A 23 -20.90 -0.79 8.96
N TYR A 24 -20.34 0.33 9.40
CA TYR A 24 -20.19 1.57 8.65
C TYR A 24 -18.72 1.83 8.34
N CYS A 25 -18.47 2.53 7.23
CA CYS A 25 -17.21 3.22 6.97
C CYS A 25 -17.56 4.72 6.92
N ASP A 26 -17.05 5.50 7.87
CA ASP A 26 -17.54 6.86 8.12
C ASP A 26 -19.09 6.86 8.21
N ASP A 27 -19.79 7.60 7.37
CA ASP A 27 -21.25 7.69 7.47
C ASP A 27 -21.98 6.71 6.53
N LEU A 28 -21.24 5.89 5.77
CA LEU A 28 -21.75 4.98 4.73
C LEU A 28 -21.86 3.54 5.25
N PRO A 29 -23.07 2.91 5.25
CA PRO A 29 -23.19 1.49 5.54
C PRO A 29 -22.35 0.65 4.56
N VAL A 30 -21.50 -0.24 5.06
CA VAL A 30 -20.64 -1.07 4.20
C VAL A 30 -21.45 -2.04 3.35
N SER A 31 -22.61 -2.48 3.84
CA SER A 31 -23.57 -3.28 3.06
C SER A 31 -24.12 -2.51 1.85
N GLN A 32 -24.42 -1.23 2.03
CA GLN A 32 -24.84 -0.34 0.94
C GLN A 32 -23.71 -0.12 -0.06
N LEU A 33 -22.49 0.15 0.41
CA LEU A 33 -21.30 0.27 -0.44
C LEU A 33 -21.07 -1.01 -1.26
N HIS A 34 -21.14 -2.19 -0.61
CA HIS A 34 -21.01 -3.49 -1.27
C HIS A 34 -22.06 -3.69 -2.37
N GLN A 35 -23.32 -3.35 -2.09
CA GLN A 35 -24.38 -3.41 -3.09
C GLN A 35 -24.13 -2.45 -4.26
N GLN A 36 -23.77 -1.20 -3.98
CA GLN A 36 -23.46 -0.20 -5.00
C GLN A 36 -22.28 -0.63 -5.88
N LEU A 37 -21.24 -1.18 -5.27
CA LEU A 37 -20.11 -1.75 -5.98
C LEU A 37 -20.61 -2.87 -6.90
N ARG A 38 -21.32 -3.88 -6.37
CA ARG A 38 -21.86 -5.02 -7.16
C ARG A 38 -22.76 -4.62 -8.32
N SER A 39 -23.50 -3.52 -8.22
CA SER A 39 -24.35 -3.02 -9.29
C SER A 39 -23.59 -2.18 -10.32
N SER A 40 -22.34 -1.80 -10.05
CA SER A 40 -21.52 -1.02 -10.98
C SER A 40 -20.82 -1.92 -12.01
N ALA A 41 -20.56 -1.38 -13.20
CA ALA A 41 -19.72 -2.04 -14.22
C ALA A 41 -18.26 -2.25 -13.75
N ILE A 42 -17.87 -1.64 -12.63
CA ILE A 42 -16.53 -1.73 -12.02
C ILE A 42 -16.39 -3.04 -11.22
N TRP A 43 -17.50 -3.67 -10.81
CA TRP A 43 -17.52 -4.87 -9.97
C TRP A 43 -18.19 -6.07 -10.66
N PRO A 44 -17.70 -6.56 -11.81
CA PRO A 44 -18.35 -7.72 -12.40
C PRO A 44 -18.17 -8.99 -11.55
N SER A 45 -17.30 -9.00 -10.52
CA SER A 45 -17.28 -9.97 -9.41
C SER A 45 -16.21 -9.67 -8.32
N SER A 46 -15.18 -8.87 -8.57
CA SER A 46 -13.97 -8.79 -7.71
C SER A 46 -14.18 -8.05 -6.37
N PRO A 47 -13.49 -8.39 -5.26
CA PRO A 47 -13.44 -7.58 -4.02
C PRO A 47 -13.01 -6.11 -4.23
N ALA A 48 -13.05 -5.27 -3.18
CA ALA A 48 -12.42 -3.94 -3.14
C ALA A 48 -11.70 -3.71 -1.84
N PHE A 49 -10.59 -2.98 -1.93
CA PHE A 49 -10.10 -2.21 -0.78
C PHE A 49 -10.90 -0.92 -0.66
N VAL A 50 -11.43 -0.69 0.54
CA VAL A 50 -12.20 0.48 0.92
C VAL A 50 -11.40 1.25 1.96
N TYR A 51 -11.21 2.54 1.75
CA TYR A 51 -10.46 3.41 2.65
C TYR A 51 -11.36 4.52 3.18
N SER A 52 -11.29 4.82 4.47
CA SER A 52 -11.92 5.99 5.08
C SER A 52 -10.99 7.20 4.96
N ARG A 53 -11.46 8.27 4.31
CA ARG A 53 -10.72 9.54 4.28
C ARG A 53 -10.60 10.14 5.68
N ARG A 54 -11.72 10.17 6.43
CA ARG A 54 -11.78 10.78 7.77
C ARG A 54 -10.79 10.12 8.73
N ARG A 55 -10.63 8.79 8.66
CA ARG A 55 -9.68 8.06 9.50
C ARG A 55 -8.22 8.39 9.15
N ILE A 56 -7.87 8.47 7.85
CA ILE A 56 -6.53 8.88 7.43
C ILE A 56 -6.21 10.30 7.95
N GLU A 57 -7.14 11.24 7.77
CA GLU A 57 -6.97 12.63 8.24
C GLU A 57 -6.77 12.70 9.75
N GLN A 58 -7.58 11.97 10.53
CA GLN A 58 -7.43 11.89 11.99
C GLN A 58 -6.10 11.29 12.43
N ASN A 59 -5.65 10.22 11.77
CA ASN A 59 -4.37 9.60 12.10
C ASN A 59 -3.21 10.59 11.83
N VAL A 60 -3.26 11.33 10.73
CA VAL A 60 -2.28 12.39 10.43
C VAL A 60 -2.33 13.51 11.48
N HIS A 61 -3.52 13.97 11.88
CA HIS A 61 -3.66 14.98 12.92
C HIS A 61 -3.14 14.50 14.27
N ALA A 62 -3.41 13.24 14.66
CA ALA A 62 -2.89 12.66 15.89
C ALA A 62 -1.35 12.67 15.94
N TYR A 63 -0.68 12.35 14.82
CA TYR A 63 0.77 12.49 14.73
C TYR A 63 1.23 13.93 14.86
N ARG A 64 0.56 14.87 14.20
CA ARG A 64 0.95 16.29 14.26
C ARG A 64 0.79 16.89 15.65
N ASP A 65 -0.32 16.58 16.30
CA ASP A 65 -0.61 17.07 17.64
C ASP A 65 0.38 16.48 18.64
N ALA A 66 0.71 15.19 18.52
CA ALA A 66 1.78 14.58 19.32
C ALA A 66 3.15 15.23 19.06
N LEU A 67 3.53 15.39 17.80
CA LEU A 67 4.85 15.93 17.42
C LEU A 67 5.04 17.39 17.88
N ARG A 68 3.96 18.19 17.96
CA ARG A 68 3.98 19.56 18.53
C ARG A 68 4.36 19.59 20.01
N LEU A 69 4.26 18.47 20.73
CA LEU A 69 4.64 18.38 22.14
C LEU A 69 6.15 18.21 22.32
N LEU A 70 6.91 17.91 21.26
CA LEU A 70 8.36 17.88 21.34
C LEU A 70 8.90 19.31 21.48
N PRO A 71 9.96 19.53 22.29
CA PRO A 71 10.58 20.84 22.44
C PRO A 71 11.42 21.27 21.22
N VAL A 72 11.48 20.42 20.18
CA VAL A 72 12.27 20.61 18.96
C VAL A 72 11.38 20.53 17.73
N PRO A 73 11.74 21.20 16.60
CA PRO A 73 11.03 21.06 15.34
C PRO A 73 10.86 19.60 14.92
N SER A 74 9.76 19.30 14.26
CA SER A 74 9.41 17.93 13.87
C SER A 74 8.74 17.86 12.51
N VAL A 75 9.03 16.82 11.74
CA VAL A 75 8.42 16.57 10.42
C VAL A 75 7.86 15.16 10.33
N LEU A 76 6.69 15.05 9.69
CA LEU A 76 5.95 13.81 9.49
C LEU A 76 6.09 13.36 8.04
N HIS A 77 6.76 12.24 7.80
CA HIS A 77 6.93 11.67 6.46
C HIS A 77 6.18 10.34 6.35
N PHE A 78 5.23 10.23 5.42
CA PHE A 78 4.50 8.98 5.24
C PHE A 78 5.33 7.95 4.46
N SER A 79 5.39 6.71 4.94
CA SER A 79 6.13 5.64 4.26
C SER A 79 5.32 5.01 3.13
N VAL A 80 5.69 5.32 1.88
CA VAL A 80 4.91 5.00 0.66
C VAL A 80 4.72 3.49 0.46
N LYS A 81 5.70 2.67 0.87
CA LYS A 81 5.60 1.19 0.85
C LYS A 81 4.37 0.62 1.55
N ALA A 82 3.80 1.36 2.53
CA ALA A 82 2.60 0.93 3.24
C ALA A 82 1.36 1.00 2.33
N ASN A 83 1.22 2.08 1.55
CA ASN A 83 0.17 2.25 0.56
C ASN A 83 0.60 3.31 -0.48
N HIS A 84 0.80 2.88 -1.73
CA HIS A 84 1.28 3.74 -2.81
C HIS A 84 0.16 4.19 -3.77
N ASN A 85 -1.10 4.20 -3.32
CA ASN A 85 -2.21 4.70 -4.12
C ASN A 85 -2.06 6.22 -4.35
N LEU A 86 -2.03 6.65 -5.62
CA LEU A 86 -1.79 8.05 -6.00
C LEU A 86 -2.75 9.04 -5.32
N GLN A 87 -4.02 8.67 -5.14
CA GLN A 87 -5.04 9.55 -4.55
C GLN A 87 -4.89 9.65 -3.03
N ILE A 88 -4.46 8.57 -2.36
CA ILE A 88 -4.11 8.60 -0.94
C ILE A 88 -2.85 9.43 -0.71
N LEU A 89 -1.85 9.28 -1.59
CA LEU A 89 -0.64 10.11 -1.55
C LEU A 89 -0.97 11.60 -1.77
N SER A 90 -1.85 11.92 -2.72
CA SER A 90 -2.30 13.29 -2.95
C SER A 90 -3.05 13.87 -1.74
N LEU A 91 -3.84 13.05 -1.03
CA LEU A 91 -4.47 13.43 0.22
C LEU A 91 -3.42 13.75 1.29
N LEU A 92 -2.43 12.87 1.50
CA LEU A 92 -1.35 13.08 2.47
C LEU A 92 -0.50 14.31 2.16
N GLN A 93 -0.24 14.57 0.87
CA GLN A 93 0.40 15.79 0.40
C GLN A 93 -0.42 17.03 0.78
N SER A 94 -1.74 17.00 0.52
CA SER A 94 -2.64 18.12 0.82
C SER A 94 -2.77 18.40 2.32
N LEU A 95 -2.59 17.36 3.14
CA LEU A 95 -2.52 17.53 4.57
C LEU A 95 -1.21 18.22 4.94
N GLY A 96 -0.12 18.02 4.21
CA GLY A 96 1.21 18.60 4.44
C GLY A 96 2.21 17.61 5.04
N CYS A 97 2.04 16.32 4.76
CA CYS A 97 3.07 15.31 5.07
C CYS A 97 4.22 15.43 4.07
N GLY A 98 5.42 15.02 4.49
CA GLY A 98 6.44 14.54 3.55
C GLY A 98 6.21 13.07 3.20
N VAL A 99 7.13 12.48 2.44
CA VAL A 99 7.11 11.03 2.13
C VAL A 99 8.49 10.40 2.26
N THR A 100 8.49 9.13 2.65
CA THR A 100 9.66 8.26 2.55
C THR A 100 9.43 7.19 1.50
N LEU A 101 10.45 7.02 0.67
CA LEU A 101 10.46 6.24 -0.55
C LEU A 101 11.48 5.12 -0.38
N VAL A 102 11.26 3.96 -0.99
CA VAL A 102 12.23 2.85 -1.00
C VAL A 102 12.64 2.42 -2.41
N SER A 103 12.15 3.13 -3.44
CA SER A 103 12.54 2.92 -4.83
C SER A 103 12.34 4.18 -5.67
N GLY A 104 12.98 4.24 -6.84
CA GLY A 104 12.78 5.33 -7.81
C GLY A 104 11.40 5.32 -8.46
N MET A 105 10.67 4.21 -8.42
CA MET A 105 9.28 4.17 -8.87
C MET A 105 8.35 4.85 -7.87
N GLU A 106 8.58 4.65 -6.57
CA GLU A 106 7.87 5.41 -5.53
C GLU A 106 8.16 6.91 -5.65
N LEU A 107 9.40 7.31 -5.98
CA LEU A 107 9.75 8.71 -6.28
C LEU A 107 8.88 9.27 -7.41
N LYS A 108 8.75 8.55 -8.52
CA LYS A 108 7.92 8.99 -9.66
C LYS A 108 6.45 9.13 -9.28
N VAL A 109 5.92 8.18 -8.50
CA VAL A 109 4.54 8.24 -8.01
C VAL A 109 4.35 9.41 -7.03
N ALA A 110 5.30 9.66 -6.13
CA ALA A 110 5.26 10.79 -5.21
C ALA A 110 5.30 12.14 -5.96
N LYS A 111 6.13 12.27 -6.99
CA LYS A 111 6.12 13.46 -7.88
C LYS A 111 4.75 13.64 -8.55
N ALA A 112 4.17 12.56 -9.07
CA ALA A 112 2.84 12.61 -9.67
C ALA A 112 1.72 12.98 -8.68
N ALA A 113 1.91 12.68 -7.39
CA ALA A 113 1.01 13.08 -6.30
C ALA A 113 1.23 14.54 -5.83
N GLY A 114 2.21 15.26 -6.37
CA GLY A 114 2.47 16.67 -6.08
C GLY A 114 3.43 16.94 -4.91
N PHE A 115 4.17 15.93 -4.43
CA PHE A 115 5.23 16.17 -3.44
C PHE A 115 6.43 16.88 -4.08
N SER A 116 7.05 17.79 -3.34
CA SER A 116 8.29 18.48 -3.71
C SER A 116 9.51 17.72 -3.18
N ALA A 117 10.67 17.88 -3.82
CA ALA A 117 11.87 17.11 -3.50
C ALA A 117 12.38 17.30 -2.05
N ASP A 118 12.19 18.49 -1.48
CA ASP A 118 12.53 18.81 -0.08
C ASP A 118 11.66 18.08 0.95
N SER A 119 10.49 17.60 0.54
CA SER A 119 9.58 16.77 1.34
C SER A 119 9.77 15.27 1.13
N MET A 120 10.76 14.85 0.35
CA MET A 120 11.03 13.45 0.02
C MET A 120 12.33 12.95 0.64
N LEU A 121 12.31 11.70 1.11
CA LEU A 121 13.48 10.94 1.55
C LEU A 121 13.53 9.57 0.84
N LEU A 122 14.62 9.27 0.14
CA LEU A 122 14.86 7.96 -0.48
C LEU A 122 15.70 7.05 0.43
N ASN A 123 15.03 6.04 0.96
CA ASN A 123 15.57 4.93 1.74
C ASN A 123 15.93 3.74 0.84
N GLY A 124 16.60 2.74 1.42
CA GLY A 124 16.81 1.43 0.79
C GLY A 124 18.25 0.93 0.86
N SER A 125 18.41 -0.36 1.17
CA SER A 125 19.70 -1.05 1.27
C SER A 125 20.30 -1.46 -0.08
N GLY A 126 19.59 -1.22 -1.19
CA GLY A 126 19.95 -1.70 -2.52
C GLY A 126 19.51 -0.74 -3.62
N LYS A 127 19.66 0.57 -3.38
CA LYS A 127 19.34 1.59 -4.38
C LYS A 127 20.19 1.38 -5.62
N THR A 128 19.57 1.34 -6.79
CA THR A 128 20.26 1.16 -8.06
C THR A 128 20.74 2.50 -8.64
N ALA A 129 21.70 2.46 -9.56
CA ALA A 129 22.31 3.68 -10.12
C ALA A 129 21.29 4.66 -10.73
N TRP A 130 20.24 4.15 -11.40
CA TRP A 130 19.21 5.03 -11.99
C TRP A 130 18.32 5.69 -10.93
N GLU A 131 18.04 4.99 -9.82
CA GLU A 131 17.24 5.54 -8.71
C GLU A 131 18.03 6.64 -7.99
N VAL A 132 19.32 6.41 -7.76
CA VAL A 132 20.23 7.42 -7.19
C VAL A 132 20.38 8.61 -8.14
N THR A 133 20.54 8.36 -9.45
CA THR A 133 20.61 9.42 -10.48
C THR A 133 19.37 10.29 -10.47
N GLU A 134 18.17 9.69 -10.44
CA GLU A 134 16.91 10.43 -10.40
C GLU A 134 16.80 11.25 -9.11
N ALA A 135 17.08 10.65 -7.95
CA ALA A 135 17.02 11.33 -6.66
C ALA A 135 17.98 12.53 -6.57
N VAL A 136 19.22 12.37 -7.06
CA VAL A 136 20.23 13.46 -7.08
C VAL A 136 19.82 14.59 -8.02
N LYS A 137 19.31 14.27 -9.23
CA LYS A 137 18.82 15.29 -10.17
C LYS A 137 17.69 16.13 -9.59
N GLU A 138 16.79 15.51 -8.85
CA GLU A 138 15.63 16.15 -8.25
C GLU A 138 15.96 16.87 -6.94
N GLY A 139 17.11 16.59 -6.32
CA GLY A 139 17.49 17.15 -5.02
C GLY A 139 16.78 16.49 -3.83
N VAL A 140 16.37 15.23 -3.97
CA VAL A 140 15.74 14.42 -2.92
C VAL A 140 16.78 14.06 -1.84
N LEU A 141 16.38 14.07 -0.56
CA LEU A 141 17.24 13.60 0.53
C LEU A 141 17.46 12.08 0.40
N LEU A 142 18.68 11.59 0.60
CA LEU A 142 18.96 10.14 0.53
C LEU A 142 19.45 9.60 1.88
N ASN A 143 19.12 8.34 2.18
CA ASN A 143 19.82 7.60 3.22
C ASN A 143 20.99 6.82 2.64
N VAL A 144 22.14 6.89 3.30
CA VAL A 144 23.28 6.00 3.07
C VAL A 144 23.13 4.79 3.99
N ASP A 145 22.98 3.62 3.38
CA ASP A 145 22.74 2.35 4.08
C ASP A 145 24.01 1.49 4.18
N SER A 146 24.98 1.68 3.28
CA SER A 146 26.20 0.88 3.18
C SER A 146 27.36 1.65 2.50
N GLU A 147 28.56 1.09 2.52
CA GLU A 147 29.73 1.64 1.81
C GLU A 147 29.53 1.66 0.29
N PHE A 148 29.02 0.58 -0.31
CA PHE A 148 28.81 0.52 -1.76
C PHE A 148 27.73 1.51 -2.22
N ASP A 149 26.73 1.76 -1.37
CA ASP A 149 25.66 2.72 -1.61
C ASP A 149 26.21 4.16 -1.64
N LEU A 150 27.11 4.50 -0.71
CA LEU A 150 27.85 5.77 -0.75
C LEU A 150 28.73 5.90 -1.99
N GLN A 151 29.47 4.85 -2.36
CA GLN A 151 30.32 4.87 -3.56
C GLN A 151 29.51 5.11 -4.83
N GLN A 152 28.33 4.49 -4.95
CA GLN A 152 27.43 4.72 -6.06
C GLN A 152 26.91 6.16 -6.09
N LEU A 153 26.55 6.71 -4.92
CA LEU A 153 26.13 8.12 -4.80
C LEU A 153 27.23 9.09 -5.23
N LEU A 154 28.47 8.87 -4.80
CA LEU A 154 29.62 9.70 -5.16
C LEU A 154 29.85 9.69 -6.68
N LYS A 155 29.80 8.51 -7.30
CA LYS A 155 29.93 8.36 -8.75
C LYS A 155 28.86 9.15 -9.48
N VAL A 156 27.59 9.02 -9.08
CA VAL A 156 26.48 9.77 -9.69
C VAL A 156 26.64 11.28 -9.50
N CYS A 157 27.02 11.73 -8.30
CA CYS A 157 27.26 13.15 -8.04
C CYS A 157 28.36 13.72 -8.94
N GLN A 158 29.45 12.97 -9.12
CA GLN A 158 30.56 13.33 -10.00
C GLN A 158 30.12 13.39 -11.48
N GLU A 159 29.38 12.38 -11.95
CA GLU A 159 28.88 12.32 -13.33
C GLU A 159 27.90 13.46 -13.65
N LEU A 160 27.09 13.88 -12.68
CA LEU A 160 26.11 14.96 -12.86
C LEU A 160 26.66 16.35 -12.53
N GLY A 161 27.81 16.45 -11.86
CA GLY A 161 28.32 17.71 -11.30
C GLY A 161 27.38 18.30 -10.24
N LEU A 162 26.61 17.45 -9.54
CA LEU A 162 25.64 17.85 -8.52
C LEU A 162 26.07 17.38 -7.13
N LYS A 163 25.56 18.06 -6.10
CA LYS A 163 25.76 17.68 -4.70
C LYS A 163 24.52 16.98 -4.16
N ALA A 164 24.71 16.06 -3.21
CA ALA A 164 23.63 15.35 -2.55
C ALA A 164 23.64 15.60 -1.05
N ARG A 165 22.44 15.70 -0.45
CA ARG A 165 22.29 15.68 1.01
C ARG A 165 21.93 14.28 1.45
N VAL A 166 22.51 13.83 2.56
CA VAL A 166 22.28 12.48 3.07
C VAL A 166 22.07 12.41 4.57
N LEU A 167 21.38 11.35 5.01
CA LEU A 167 21.48 10.87 6.39
C LEU A 167 22.24 9.55 6.42
N LEU A 168 22.95 9.32 7.52
CA LEU A 168 23.58 8.02 7.79
C LEU A 168 22.57 7.13 8.50
N ARG A 169 22.18 6.01 7.88
CA ARG A 169 21.31 5.05 8.54
C ARG A 169 22.13 4.16 9.45
N LEU A 170 21.88 4.24 10.75
CA LEU A 170 22.61 3.52 11.77
C LEU A 170 21.93 2.21 12.14
N ASN A 171 22.74 1.19 12.41
CA ASN A 171 22.32 0.02 13.15
C ASN A 171 22.76 0.19 14.62
N LEU A 172 21.79 0.34 15.52
CA LEU A 172 22.03 0.72 16.92
C LEU A 172 22.28 -0.49 17.84
N ASP A 173 22.26 -1.72 17.32
CA ASP A 173 22.46 -2.97 18.07
C ASP A 173 21.61 -3.03 19.36
N ILE A 174 20.29 -2.95 19.18
CA ILE A 174 19.32 -3.05 20.28
C ILE A 174 18.95 -4.52 20.47
N ASP A 175 19.10 -5.05 21.70
CA ASP A 175 18.95 -6.47 21.99
C ASP A 175 17.50 -6.95 21.77
N PRO A 176 17.27 -7.89 20.83
CA PRO A 176 15.94 -8.42 20.55
C PRO A 176 15.40 -9.36 21.64
N MET A 177 16.23 -9.84 22.58
CA MET A 177 15.77 -10.62 23.74
C MET A 177 14.90 -9.77 24.68
N VAL A 178 15.13 -8.45 24.72
CA VAL A 178 14.31 -7.49 25.47
C VAL A 178 13.11 -7.02 24.63
N HIS A 179 13.24 -7.02 23.28
CA HIS A 179 12.25 -6.47 22.36
C HIS A 179 11.99 -7.33 21.12
N GLN A 180 10.96 -8.18 21.19
CA GLN A 180 10.57 -9.21 20.21
C GLN A 180 10.34 -8.70 18.76
N TYR A 181 10.15 -7.40 18.55
CA TYR A 181 9.83 -6.77 17.25
C TYR A 181 10.97 -5.98 16.60
N VAL A 182 12.16 -5.94 17.22
CA VAL A 182 13.34 -5.29 16.64
C VAL A 182 13.99 -6.25 15.63
N SER A 183 13.59 -6.21 14.36
CA SER A 183 14.13 -7.08 13.30
C SER A 183 15.13 -6.38 12.39
N THR A 184 14.98 -5.07 12.19
CA THR A 184 15.83 -4.31 11.26
C THR A 184 17.07 -3.71 11.92
N GLY A 185 17.07 -3.57 13.25
CA GLY A 185 18.20 -3.07 14.06
C GLY A 185 19.07 -4.15 14.73
N LYS A 186 19.05 -5.39 14.22
CA LYS A 186 19.87 -6.50 14.73
C LYS A 186 21.26 -6.53 14.08
N VAL A 187 22.26 -7.03 14.80
CA VAL A 187 23.52 -7.53 14.20
C VAL A 187 23.20 -8.64 13.19
N GLY A 188 23.73 -8.52 11.97
CA GLY A 188 23.44 -9.42 10.85
C GLY A 188 22.22 -9.03 9.99
N SER A 189 21.49 -7.96 10.35
CA SER A 189 20.51 -7.33 9.46
C SER A 189 21.19 -6.74 8.23
N LYS A 190 20.54 -6.80 7.06
CA LYS A 190 21.04 -6.17 5.82
C LYS A 190 20.95 -4.64 5.80
N PHE A 191 20.49 -4.02 6.89
CA PHE A 191 20.11 -2.62 6.95
C PHE A 191 21.03 -1.82 7.87
N GLY A 192 21.45 -0.66 7.36
CA GLY A 192 22.18 0.34 8.12
C GLY A 192 23.65 0.00 8.36
N LEU A 193 24.36 1.01 8.82
CA LEU A 193 25.78 0.99 9.11
C LEU A 193 25.99 0.49 10.53
N ASP A 194 26.68 -0.64 10.67
CA ASP A 194 27.31 -0.99 11.94
C ASP A 194 28.52 -0.08 12.23
N ALA A 195 29.12 -0.20 13.41
CA ALA A 195 30.25 0.64 13.80
C ALA A 195 31.45 0.56 12.82
N ILE A 196 31.69 -0.60 12.21
CA ILE A 196 32.81 -0.80 11.29
C ILE A 196 32.50 -0.13 9.95
N ALA A 197 31.30 -0.34 9.40
CA ALA A 197 30.84 0.26 8.16
C ALA A 197 30.74 1.79 8.30
N LEU A 198 30.26 2.29 9.45
CA LEU A 198 30.22 3.72 9.75
C LEU A 198 31.61 4.34 9.66
N ASN A 199 32.62 3.75 10.31
CA ASN A 199 33.99 4.28 10.26
C ASN A 199 34.56 4.34 8.82
N ARG A 200 34.28 3.33 7.98
CA ARG A 200 34.69 3.36 6.57
C ARG A 200 33.99 4.47 5.79
N VAL A 201 32.68 4.61 5.99
CA VAL A 201 31.88 5.69 5.38
C VAL A 201 32.41 7.06 5.79
N LEU A 202 32.72 7.27 7.08
CA LEU A 202 33.28 8.53 7.57
C LEU A 202 34.66 8.84 6.94
N HIS A 203 35.50 7.83 6.76
CA HIS A 203 36.79 7.98 6.08
C HIS A 203 36.63 8.42 4.61
N ILE A 204 35.63 7.91 3.90
CA ILE A 204 35.33 8.33 2.53
C ILE A 204 34.81 9.78 2.51
N LEU A 205 33.96 10.13 3.48
CA LEU A 205 33.34 11.44 3.59
C LEU A 205 34.32 12.55 4.01
N SER A 206 35.47 12.22 4.62
CA SER A 206 36.45 13.21 5.08
C SER A 206 37.27 13.87 3.95
N SER A 207 37.00 13.53 2.69
CA SER A 207 37.64 14.18 1.53
C SER A 207 37.09 15.59 1.30
N ASP A 208 37.98 16.59 1.14
CA ASP A 208 37.60 18.00 0.94
C ASP A 208 36.74 18.25 -0.31
N GLU A 209 36.85 17.40 -1.33
CA GLU A 209 36.07 17.49 -2.58
C GLU A 209 34.81 16.61 -2.58
N CYS A 210 34.40 16.06 -1.43
CA CYS A 210 33.24 15.18 -1.35
C CYS A 210 31.94 15.94 -1.72
N PRO A 211 31.20 15.52 -2.76
CA PRO A 211 29.95 16.17 -3.17
C PRO A 211 28.74 15.80 -2.28
N VAL A 212 28.96 15.00 -1.24
CA VAL A 212 27.93 14.51 -0.33
C VAL A 212 27.99 15.29 0.98
N HIS A 213 26.85 15.84 1.38
CA HIS A 213 26.69 16.59 2.62
C HIS A 213 25.82 15.80 3.61
N VAL A 214 26.40 15.39 4.73
CA VAL A 214 25.67 14.68 5.80
C VAL A 214 24.91 15.68 6.66
N VAL A 215 23.58 15.60 6.64
CA VAL A 215 22.70 16.54 7.36
C VAL A 215 22.02 15.90 8.58
N GLY A 216 22.27 14.62 8.85
CA GLY A 216 21.63 13.94 9.97
C GLY A 216 21.85 12.43 10.04
N LEU A 217 21.14 11.82 10.97
CA LEU A 217 21.17 10.39 11.26
C LEU A 217 19.77 9.79 11.11
N HIS A 218 19.72 8.51 10.76
CA HIS A 218 18.48 7.76 10.66
C HIS A 218 18.60 6.42 11.38
N CYS A 219 17.55 5.99 12.08
CA CYS A 219 17.39 4.60 12.52
C CYS A 219 15.97 4.11 12.20
N HIS A 220 15.83 2.80 12.05
CA HIS A 220 14.52 2.17 11.96
C HIS A 220 14.57 0.81 12.66
N LEU A 221 13.81 0.68 13.74
CA LEU A 221 13.91 -0.46 14.65
C LEU A 221 13.15 -1.69 14.17
N GLY A 222 12.04 -1.49 13.46
CA GLY A 222 11.21 -2.57 12.94
C GLY A 222 9.78 -2.11 12.68
N SER A 223 8.85 -3.07 12.64
CA SER A 223 7.41 -2.84 12.49
C SER A 223 6.67 -3.39 13.70
N THR A 224 5.45 -2.90 13.92
CA THR A 224 4.53 -3.35 14.99
C THR A 224 5.14 -3.22 16.39
N ILE A 225 5.84 -2.11 16.63
CA ILE A 225 6.38 -1.76 17.94
C ILE A 225 5.20 -1.45 18.86
N THR A 226 5.09 -2.22 19.93
CA THR A 226 4.06 -2.05 20.97
C THR A 226 4.62 -1.52 22.29
N ASN A 227 5.94 -1.35 22.42
CA ASN A 227 6.58 -0.81 23.61
C ASN A 227 7.30 0.50 23.26
N SER A 228 6.97 1.60 23.95
CA SER A 228 7.58 2.91 23.76
C SER A 228 9.02 3.02 24.29
N ASP A 229 9.45 2.16 25.22
CA ASP A 229 10.79 2.19 25.80
C ASP A 229 11.90 1.95 24.78
N VAL A 230 11.64 1.07 23.81
CA VAL A 230 12.56 0.79 22.69
C VAL A 230 12.83 2.06 21.88
N LEU A 231 11.79 2.88 21.70
CA LEU A 231 11.88 4.13 20.95
C LEU A 231 12.73 5.13 21.73
N ARG A 232 12.49 5.27 23.04
CA ARG A 232 13.31 6.12 23.92
C ARG A 232 14.78 5.73 23.89
N GLU A 233 15.10 4.43 24.05
CA GLU A 233 16.48 3.95 24.01
C GLU A 233 17.14 4.24 22.67
N SER A 234 16.44 3.99 21.56
CA SER A 234 16.99 4.24 20.22
C SER A 234 17.32 5.71 19.98
N VAL A 235 16.45 6.62 20.42
CA VAL A 235 16.66 8.07 20.26
C VAL A 235 17.82 8.54 21.13
N ALA A 236 17.93 8.04 22.36
CA ALA A 236 19.07 8.33 23.23
C ALA A 236 20.40 7.92 22.58
N ARG A 237 20.49 6.69 22.06
CA ARG A 237 21.69 6.22 21.33
C ARG A 237 21.99 7.04 20.07
N MET A 238 20.97 7.48 19.33
CA MET A 238 21.18 8.35 18.17
C MET A 238 21.74 9.72 18.57
N LEU A 239 21.25 10.31 19.66
CA LEU A 239 21.74 11.61 20.16
C LEU A 239 23.18 11.50 20.68
N GLU A 240 23.54 10.41 21.34
CA GLU A 240 24.93 10.13 21.72
C GLU A 240 25.84 10.00 20.49
N GLN A 241 25.42 9.20 19.49
CA GLN A 241 26.18 9.04 18.25
C GLN A 241 26.32 10.36 17.49
N ARG A 242 25.28 11.20 17.48
CA ARG A 242 25.32 12.55 16.91
C ARG A 242 26.42 13.39 17.56
N GLN A 243 26.52 13.38 18.88
CA GLN A 243 27.54 14.15 19.61
C GLN A 243 28.96 13.66 19.30
N GLU A 244 29.16 12.34 19.18
CA GLU A 244 30.43 11.76 18.76
C GLU A 244 30.80 12.22 17.34
N LEU A 245 29.87 12.14 16.39
CA LEU A 245 30.13 12.56 15.01
C LEU A 245 30.38 14.07 14.88
N LYS A 246 29.71 14.92 15.68
CA LYS A 246 30.04 16.35 15.76
C LYS A 246 31.47 16.58 16.26
N ARG A 247 31.96 15.78 17.22
CA ARG A 247 33.37 15.85 17.68
C ARG A 247 34.36 15.42 16.60
N GLN A 248 33.95 14.55 15.69
CA GLN A 248 34.75 14.11 14.54
C GLN A 248 34.68 15.04 13.32
N GLY A 249 33.98 16.18 13.43
CA GLY A 249 33.96 17.23 12.40
C GLY A 249 32.66 17.37 11.61
N LEU A 250 31.68 16.47 11.78
CA LEU A 250 30.38 16.58 11.12
C LEU A 250 29.45 17.52 11.90
N GLN A 251 29.53 18.82 11.64
CA GLN A 251 28.79 19.83 12.42
C GLN A 251 27.30 19.98 12.05
N ASP A 252 26.90 19.69 10.80
CA ASP A 252 25.55 19.98 10.27
C ASP A 252 24.52 18.87 10.51
N LEU A 253 24.71 18.04 11.55
CA LEU A 253 23.80 16.95 11.92
C LEU A 253 22.54 17.49 12.60
N ARG A 254 21.66 18.10 11.81
CA ARG A 254 20.40 18.72 12.27
C ARG A 254 19.24 17.74 12.27
N LEU A 255 19.22 16.76 11.38
CA LEU A 255 18.07 15.85 11.27
C LEU A 255 18.29 14.55 12.04
N ILE A 256 17.33 14.20 12.90
CA ILE A 256 17.27 12.93 13.64
C ILE A 256 16.01 12.22 13.18
N ASN A 257 16.16 11.29 12.24
CA ASN A 257 15.07 10.49 11.71
C ASN A 257 14.96 9.19 12.50
N ILE A 258 13.87 9.04 13.25
CA ILE A 258 13.66 7.88 14.13
C ILE A 258 12.89 6.74 13.44
N GLY A 259 12.63 6.90 12.14
CA GLY A 259 11.96 5.91 11.32
C GLY A 259 10.47 5.79 11.65
N GLY A 260 9.86 4.71 11.16
CA GLY A 260 8.51 4.30 11.52
C GLY A 260 8.51 3.10 12.46
N GLY A 261 7.35 2.45 12.58
CA GLY A 261 7.24 1.15 13.22
C GLY A 261 6.12 1.02 14.24
N LEU A 262 5.47 2.13 14.62
CA LEU A 262 4.33 2.12 15.54
C LEU A 262 3.24 1.14 15.06
N GLY A 263 2.80 0.26 15.97
CA GLY A 263 1.75 -0.72 15.69
C GLY A 263 0.37 -0.10 15.49
N ILE A 264 -0.59 -0.94 15.10
CA ILE A 264 -2.03 -0.70 15.27
C ILE A 264 -2.66 -1.93 15.92
N ASP A 265 -3.85 -1.78 16.51
CA ASP A 265 -4.55 -2.89 17.15
C ASP A 265 -5.36 -3.71 16.14
N TYR A 266 -4.77 -4.79 15.64
CA TYR A 266 -5.42 -5.78 14.78
C TYR A 266 -6.40 -6.71 15.51
N THR A 267 -6.50 -6.61 16.83
CA THR A 267 -7.29 -7.52 17.68
C THR A 267 -8.64 -6.94 18.11
N CYS A 268 -8.97 -5.72 17.68
CA CYS A 268 -10.21 -5.02 18.03
C CYS A 268 -11.44 -5.95 17.89
N GLN A 269 -12.03 -6.31 19.04
CA GLN A 269 -13.08 -7.33 19.28
C GLN A 269 -12.61 -8.77 19.53
N ARG A 270 -11.65 -9.00 20.45
CA ARG A 270 -11.73 -10.19 21.30
C ARG A 270 -12.90 -9.99 22.26
N ASP A 271 -14.05 -10.53 21.89
CA ASP A 271 -15.23 -10.62 22.74
C ASP A 271 -14.85 -11.17 24.11
N GLU A 272 -15.03 -10.38 25.17
CA GLU A 272 -14.77 -10.75 26.58
C GLU A 272 -15.63 -11.96 27.01
N THR A 273 -16.64 -12.31 26.21
CA THR A 273 -17.53 -13.46 26.44
C THR A 273 -17.05 -14.78 25.80
N LYS A 274 -15.90 -14.80 25.11
CA LYS A 274 -15.36 -16.04 24.52
C LYS A 274 -14.91 -17.05 25.61
N PRO A 275 -15.47 -18.28 25.64
CA PRO A 275 -14.86 -19.37 26.39
C PRO A 275 -13.57 -19.82 25.67
N TYR A 276 -12.45 -19.77 26.37
CA TYR A 276 -11.20 -20.36 25.91
C TYR A 276 -11.32 -21.90 25.93
N ARG A 277 -10.73 -22.58 24.94
CA ARG A 277 -10.49 -24.02 25.04
C ARG A 277 -9.08 -24.22 25.62
N LEU A 278 -8.99 -24.94 26.74
CA LEU A 278 -7.74 -25.34 27.44
C LEU A 278 -6.69 -26.11 26.58
N GLU A 279 -6.97 -26.31 25.29
CA GLU A 279 -6.10 -27.01 24.34
C GLU A 279 -5.19 -26.06 23.53
N GLU A 280 -5.35 -24.73 23.66
CA GLU A 280 -4.39 -23.77 23.07
C GLU A 280 -3.06 -23.80 23.83
N LYS A 281 -2.03 -24.34 23.18
CA LYS A 281 -0.68 -24.56 23.75
C LYS A 281 -0.07 -23.30 24.38
N GLU A 282 -0.28 -22.13 23.77
CA GLU A 282 0.22 -20.83 24.25
C GLU A 282 -0.45 -20.42 25.56
N PHE A 283 -1.78 -20.50 25.65
CA PHE A 283 -2.53 -20.14 26.87
C PHE A 283 -2.15 -21.01 28.07
N ARG A 284 -1.93 -22.31 27.82
CA ARG A 284 -1.49 -23.24 28.86
C ARG A 284 -0.07 -22.92 29.35
N THR A 285 0.81 -22.56 28.43
CA THR A 285 2.18 -22.13 28.75
C THR A 285 2.17 -20.84 29.59
N ASP A 286 1.32 -19.88 29.22
CA ASP A 286 1.17 -18.62 29.96
C ASP A 286 0.59 -18.82 31.38
N LEU A 287 -0.41 -19.71 31.53
CA LEU A 287 -0.94 -20.09 32.84
C LEU A 287 0.08 -20.86 33.69
N ASP A 288 0.84 -21.78 33.11
CA ASP A 288 1.90 -22.52 33.80
C ASP A 288 3.02 -21.56 34.26
N ASN A 289 3.43 -20.60 33.42
CA ASN A 289 4.41 -19.58 33.77
C ASN A 289 3.91 -18.69 34.94
N LEU A 290 2.64 -18.27 34.89
CA LEU A 290 2.04 -17.49 35.97
C LEU A 290 1.96 -18.31 37.27
N ARG A 291 1.58 -19.59 37.18
CA ARG A 291 1.57 -20.50 38.33
C ARG A 291 2.95 -20.61 38.97
N ASP A 292 3.97 -20.87 38.17
CA ASP A 292 5.34 -21.06 38.64
C ASP A 292 5.90 -19.79 39.27
N HIS A 293 5.53 -18.60 38.75
CA HIS A 293 5.85 -17.32 39.37
C HIS A 293 5.26 -17.20 40.79
N PHE A 294 3.96 -17.50 40.97
CA PHE A 294 3.33 -17.43 42.29
C PHE A 294 3.83 -18.51 43.26
N ILE A 295 4.22 -19.70 42.77
CA ILE A 295 4.89 -20.73 43.58
C ILE A 295 6.21 -20.18 44.13
N LYS A 296 7.02 -19.56 43.26
CA LYS A 296 8.30 -18.96 43.66
C LYS A 296 8.09 -17.84 44.67
N ALA A 297 7.16 -16.92 44.40
CA ALA A 297 6.82 -15.83 45.32
C ALA A 297 6.36 -16.34 46.69
N ALA A 298 5.53 -17.39 46.73
CA ALA A 298 5.09 -17.99 47.99
C ALA A 298 6.23 -18.68 48.76
N ALA A 299 7.22 -19.24 48.07
CA ALA A 299 8.38 -19.86 48.70
C ALA A 299 9.27 -18.82 49.40
N GLU A 300 9.40 -17.64 48.79
CA GLU A 300 10.25 -16.53 49.25
C GLU A 300 9.54 -15.58 50.24
N GLU A 301 8.22 -15.68 50.41
CA GLU A 301 7.44 -14.84 51.32
C GLU A 301 7.55 -15.30 52.79
N GLU A 302 7.88 -14.34 53.68
CA GLU A 302 8.05 -14.55 55.11
C GLU A 302 6.78 -14.23 55.91
N ASN A 303 5.90 -13.38 55.37
CA ASN A 303 4.61 -13.09 56.00
C ASN A 303 3.63 -14.25 55.79
N VAL A 304 3.19 -14.87 56.88
CA VAL A 304 2.32 -16.07 56.87
C VAL A 304 0.99 -15.82 56.14
N ASP A 305 0.32 -14.69 56.42
CA ASP A 305 -0.98 -14.36 55.81
C ASP A 305 -0.84 -14.13 54.29
N ARG A 306 0.26 -13.47 53.89
CA ARG A 306 0.56 -13.19 52.49
C ARG A 306 0.96 -14.46 51.72
N LYS A 307 1.71 -15.34 52.38
CA LYS A 307 2.11 -16.66 51.86
C LYS A 307 0.90 -17.57 51.63
N GLU A 308 -0.03 -17.64 52.58
CA GLU A 308 -1.28 -18.38 52.42
C GLU A 308 -2.12 -17.85 51.26
N LEU A 309 -2.18 -16.51 51.10
CA LEU A 309 -2.91 -15.88 50.02
C LEU A 309 -2.29 -16.17 48.65
N LEU A 310 -0.95 -16.12 48.52
CA LEU A 310 -0.23 -16.53 47.31
C LEU A 310 -0.44 -18.02 46.97
N GLN A 311 -0.41 -18.90 47.97
CA GLN A 311 -0.73 -20.32 47.79
C GLN A 311 -2.18 -20.54 47.33
N SER A 312 -3.13 -19.73 47.82
CA SER A 312 -4.53 -19.78 47.37
C SER A 312 -4.70 -19.38 45.89
N VAL A 313 -3.85 -18.47 45.38
CA VAL A 313 -3.81 -18.08 43.97
C VAL A 313 -3.29 -19.24 43.12
N VAL A 314 -2.20 -19.90 43.54
CA VAL A 314 -1.67 -21.11 42.89
C VAL A 314 -2.74 -22.21 42.80
N SER A 315 -3.41 -22.53 43.91
CA SER A 315 -4.48 -23.53 43.92
C SER A 315 -5.67 -23.16 43.02
N SER A 316 -5.95 -21.86 42.85
CA SER A 316 -6.98 -21.40 41.91
C SER A 316 -6.56 -21.66 40.47
N ILE A 317 -5.32 -21.32 40.12
CA ILE A 317 -4.75 -21.61 38.80
C ILE A 317 -4.77 -23.12 38.51
N ASP A 318 -4.40 -23.95 39.48
CA ASP A 318 -4.44 -25.41 39.35
C ASP A 318 -5.86 -25.94 39.15
N SER A 319 -6.87 -25.37 39.81
CA SER A 319 -8.28 -25.76 39.61
C SER A 319 -8.78 -25.45 38.20
N TYR A 320 -8.32 -24.35 37.60
CA TYR A 320 -8.65 -23.98 36.22
C TYR A 320 -8.04 -24.91 35.17
N SER A 321 -7.00 -25.68 35.53
CA SER A 321 -6.43 -26.69 34.62
C SER A 321 -7.38 -27.89 34.38
N GLN A 322 -8.42 -28.05 35.22
CA GLN A 322 -9.34 -29.19 35.18
C GLN A 322 -10.77 -28.84 34.70
N GLU A 323 -11.15 -27.55 34.62
CA GLU A 323 -12.51 -27.11 34.24
C GLU A 323 -12.50 -26.12 33.05
N ARG A 324 -13.56 -26.12 32.23
CA ARG A 324 -13.74 -25.10 31.17
C ARG A 324 -14.15 -23.77 31.80
N VAL A 325 -13.22 -22.81 31.89
CA VAL A 325 -13.46 -21.48 32.47
C VAL A 325 -13.27 -20.36 31.45
N THR A 326 -14.11 -19.33 31.50
CA THR A 326 -14.01 -18.15 30.63
C THR A 326 -12.96 -17.15 31.17
N ARG A 327 -12.38 -16.31 30.30
CA ARG A 327 -11.39 -15.30 30.73
C ARG A 327 -11.98 -14.27 31.69
N ALA A 328 -13.25 -13.89 31.53
CA ALA A 328 -13.93 -12.99 32.46
C ALA A 328 -14.06 -13.57 33.88
N GLU A 329 -14.30 -14.88 34.01
CA GLU A 329 -14.33 -15.58 35.31
C GLU A 329 -12.94 -15.68 35.92
N LEU A 330 -11.93 -15.98 35.09
CA LEU A 330 -10.52 -16.02 35.47
C LEU A 330 -10.05 -14.65 35.98
N ASP A 331 -10.30 -13.59 35.20
CA ASP A 331 -9.91 -12.22 35.50
C ASP A 331 -10.61 -11.70 36.76
N LYS A 332 -11.90 -11.96 36.92
CA LYS A 332 -12.63 -11.55 38.13
C LYS A 332 -12.06 -12.22 39.39
N ASN A 333 -11.86 -13.53 39.36
CA ASN A 333 -11.40 -14.29 40.53
C ASN A 333 -9.94 -14.01 40.89
N LEU A 334 -9.06 -13.84 39.90
CA LEU A 334 -7.65 -13.53 40.14
C LEU A 334 -7.46 -12.06 40.53
N THR A 335 -8.15 -11.11 39.88
CA THR A 335 -8.05 -9.68 40.24
C THR A 335 -8.51 -9.42 41.67
N GLU A 336 -9.60 -10.07 42.11
CA GLU A 336 -10.09 -9.94 43.49
C GLU A 336 -9.07 -10.47 44.52
N LYS A 337 -8.43 -11.61 44.25
CA LYS A 337 -7.39 -12.19 45.12
C LYS A 337 -6.08 -11.41 45.09
N LEU A 338 -5.69 -10.87 43.94
CA LEU A 338 -4.50 -10.04 43.78
C LEU A 338 -4.69 -8.65 44.42
N GLY A 339 -5.91 -8.11 44.39
CA GLY A 339 -6.28 -6.88 45.10
C GLY A 339 -6.15 -7.02 46.63
N LEU A 340 -6.45 -8.19 47.18
CA LEU A 340 -6.26 -8.50 48.61
C LEU A 340 -4.77 -8.59 49.01
N LEU A 341 -3.87 -8.86 48.07
CA LEU A 341 -2.42 -8.95 48.29
C LEU A 341 -1.72 -7.58 48.36
N GLY A 342 -2.42 -6.48 48.04
CA GLY A 342 -1.86 -5.12 48.04
C GLY A 342 -0.65 -4.95 47.12
N MET A 343 -0.49 -5.81 46.12
CA MET A 343 0.68 -5.83 45.22
C MET A 343 0.53 -4.76 44.14
N THR A 344 1.40 -3.75 44.14
CA THR A 344 1.36 -2.68 43.13
C THR A 344 2.24 -2.94 41.90
N ASP A 345 3.48 -3.45 41.99
CA ASP A 345 4.42 -3.04 40.91
C ASP A 345 5.24 -4.12 40.16
N GLU A 346 4.91 -5.43 40.20
CA GLU A 346 5.59 -6.40 39.28
C GLU A 346 4.73 -7.61 38.89
N ALA A 347 4.07 -8.25 39.87
CA ALA A 347 3.12 -9.35 39.59
C ALA A 347 1.85 -8.85 38.88
N CYS A 348 1.39 -7.65 39.18
CA CYS A 348 0.29 -6.99 38.46
C CYS A 348 0.70 -6.60 37.03
N GLU A 349 1.97 -6.29 36.77
CA GLU A 349 2.47 -6.02 35.42
C GLU A 349 2.59 -7.31 34.60
N ASN A 350 3.11 -8.40 35.19
CA ASN A 350 3.15 -9.72 34.54
C ASN A 350 1.74 -10.29 34.33
N TYR A 351 0.85 -10.17 35.31
CA TYR A 351 -0.56 -10.52 35.17
C TYR A 351 -1.25 -9.63 34.13
N SER A 352 -0.97 -8.32 34.09
CA SER A 352 -1.54 -7.42 33.10
C SER A 352 -0.97 -7.63 31.69
N ALA A 353 0.28 -8.08 31.59
CA ALA A 353 0.93 -8.41 30.32
C ALA A 353 0.38 -9.72 29.72
N ILE A 354 -0.03 -10.68 30.57
CA ILE A 354 -0.59 -11.96 30.13
C ILE A 354 -2.13 -11.88 30.00
N PHE A 355 -2.80 -11.33 31.02
CA PHE A 355 -4.25 -11.34 31.21
C PHE A 355 -4.90 -9.94 31.23
N GLY A 356 -4.13 -8.88 31.47
CA GLY A 356 -4.65 -7.51 31.51
C GLY A 356 -5.24 -7.03 30.19
N SER A 357 -6.33 -6.28 30.35
CA SER A 357 -7.03 -5.47 29.36
C SER A 357 -6.13 -4.96 28.22
N LYS A 358 -6.56 -5.18 26.96
CA LYS A 358 -6.00 -4.62 25.71
C LYS A 358 -4.47 -4.52 25.68
N LYS A 359 -3.80 -5.28 24.80
CA LYS A 359 -2.45 -4.91 24.35
C LYS A 359 -2.51 -3.45 23.85
N CYS A 360 -2.12 -2.49 24.70
CA CYS A 360 -2.36 -1.08 24.46
C CYS A 360 -1.33 -0.67 23.42
N VAL A 361 -1.76 -0.63 22.16
CA VAL A 361 -0.86 -0.24 21.08
C VAL A 361 -0.51 1.23 21.29
N PRO A 362 0.80 1.58 21.34
CA PRO A 362 1.23 2.93 21.68
C PRO A 362 0.67 3.93 20.69
N SER A 363 0.13 5.03 21.23
CA SER A 363 -0.38 6.15 20.43
C SER A 363 0.78 7.01 19.92
N PRO A 364 0.55 7.88 18.91
CA PRO A 364 1.54 8.90 18.55
C PRO A 364 1.99 9.75 19.74
N SER A 365 1.10 10.08 20.68
CA SER A 365 1.43 10.82 21.91
C SER A 365 2.37 10.02 22.81
N SER A 366 2.14 8.72 22.96
CA SER A 366 3.01 7.83 23.75
C SER A 366 4.43 7.77 23.19
N LEU A 367 4.58 7.82 21.86
CA LEU A 367 5.89 7.96 21.21
C LEU A 367 6.57 9.27 21.62
N THR A 368 5.86 10.40 21.54
CA THR A 368 6.45 11.72 21.83
C THR A 368 6.73 11.92 23.32
N GLU A 369 5.85 11.45 24.20
CA GLU A 369 6.05 11.46 25.65
C GLU A 369 7.32 10.69 26.05
N ALA A 370 7.56 9.53 25.42
CA ALA A 370 8.72 8.71 25.71
C ALA A 370 10.06 9.39 25.33
N ILE A 371 10.07 10.24 24.30
CA ILE A 371 11.31 10.84 23.79
C ILE A 371 11.47 12.33 24.12
N ALA A 372 10.41 13.03 24.52
CA ALA A 372 10.45 14.48 24.78
C ALA A 372 11.51 14.87 25.81
N GLY A 373 11.68 14.04 26.85
CA GLY A 373 12.68 14.25 27.89
C GLY A 373 14.14 14.19 27.42
N LEU A 374 14.40 13.65 26.22
CA LEU A 374 15.75 13.52 25.68
C LEU A 374 16.27 14.80 25.02
N PHE A 375 15.39 15.75 24.68
CA PHE A 375 15.73 16.97 23.91
C PHE A 375 15.82 18.23 24.80
N GLN A 376 16.32 18.09 26.04
CA GLN A 376 16.33 19.18 27.03
C GLN A 376 17.65 19.98 27.08
N SER A 377 18.65 19.62 26.27
CA SER A 377 19.96 20.27 26.27
C SER A 377 20.00 21.42 25.25
N PRO A 378 20.62 22.58 25.57
CA PRO A 378 20.85 23.66 24.59
C PRO A 378 21.66 23.22 23.35
N ARG A 379 22.29 22.05 23.40
CA ARG A 379 23.02 21.45 22.28
C ARG A 379 22.11 20.78 21.25
N ASP A 380 20.82 20.65 21.57
CA ASP A 380 19.80 20.00 20.74
C ASP A 380 18.83 21.03 20.12
N ASP A 381 19.00 22.33 20.37
CA ASP A 381 18.18 23.42 19.81
C ASP A 381 18.24 23.49 18.27
N ASP A 382 19.26 22.87 17.65
CA ASP A 382 19.44 22.78 16.19
C ASP A 382 18.88 21.47 15.59
N VAL A 383 18.23 20.62 16.39
CA VAL A 383 17.71 19.33 15.96
C VAL A 383 16.30 19.44 15.40
N THR A 384 16.03 18.74 14.31
CA THR A 384 14.69 18.45 13.79
C THR A 384 14.45 16.95 13.82
N VAL A 385 13.35 16.53 14.44
CA VAL A 385 12.95 15.11 14.51
C VAL A 385 12.10 14.75 13.29
N MET A 386 12.45 13.66 12.60
CA MET A 386 11.64 13.11 11.51
C MET A 386 11.08 11.74 11.92
N VAL A 387 9.79 11.52 11.63
CA VAL A 387 9.13 10.21 11.81
C VAL A 387 8.63 9.68 10.46
N GLU A 388 8.68 8.35 10.28
CA GLU A 388 8.29 7.68 9.04
C GLU A 388 7.08 6.72 9.17
N PRO A 389 5.95 7.12 9.76
CA PRO A 389 4.84 6.20 9.93
C PRO A 389 4.22 5.79 8.59
N GLY A 390 3.80 4.52 8.52
CA GLY A 390 3.03 3.98 7.39
C GLY A 390 1.79 3.28 7.91
N ARG A 391 2.00 2.15 8.61
CA ARG A 391 0.94 1.32 9.19
C ARG A 391 -0.05 2.11 10.06
N SER A 392 0.48 2.94 10.96
CA SER A 392 -0.28 3.74 11.91
C SER A 392 -1.03 4.93 11.28
N ILE A 393 -0.81 5.24 10.00
CA ILE A 393 -1.56 6.27 9.27
C ILE A 393 -2.70 5.67 8.46
N VAL A 394 -2.44 4.59 7.72
CA VAL A 394 -3.42 4.04 6.76
C VAL A 394 -3.96 2.66 7.14
N GLY A 395 -3.36 1.94 8.08
CA GLY A 395 -3.67 0.54 8.35
C GLY A 395 -5.13 0.32 8.77
N ASP A 396 -5.57 0.96 9.85
CA ASP A 396 -6.94 0.88 10.38
C ASP A 396 -7.96 1.71 9.58
N ALA A 397 -7.48 2.53 8.65
CA ALA A 397 -8.31 3.29 7.74
C ALA A 397 -8.80 2.46 6.56
N GLY A 398 -8.31 1.23 6.37
CA GLY A 398 -8.67 0.38 5.23
C GLY A 398 -9.33 -0.94 5.62
N ALA A 399 -10.22 -1.43 4.77
CA ALA A 399 -10.79 -2.77 4.85
C ALA A 399 -10.95 -3.40 3.45
N LEU A 400 -10.85 -4.72 3.36
CA LEU A 400 -11.17 -5.47 2.16
C LEU A 400 -12.62 -5.93 2.23
N VAL A 401 -13.47 -5.36 1.37
CA VAL A 401 -14.88 -5.71 1.23
C VAL A 401 -15.03 -6.77 0.13
N THR A 402 -15.68 -7.87 0.45
CA THR A 402 -15.82 -9.05 -0.41
C THR A 402 -17.18 -9.73 -0.22
N SER A 403 -17.41 -10.82 -0.94
CA SER A 403 -18.63 -11.62 -0.85
C SER A 403 -18.33 -13.04 -0.38
N VAL A 404 -19.24 -13.62 0.40
CA VAL A 404 -19.24 -15.05 0.71
C VAL A 404 -19.65 -15.82 -0.55
N LEU A 405 -18.81 -16.74 -1.01
CA LEU A 405 -19.14 -17.66 -2.11
C LEU A 405 -19.97 -18.83 -1.61
N GLY A 406 -19.66 -19.34 -0.42
CA GLY A 406 -20.40 -20.43 0.20
C GLY A 406 -19.69 -20.98 1.44
N CYS A 407 -20.27 -22.04 1.98
CA CYS A 407 -19.73 -22.76 3.11
C CYS A 407 -19.42 -24.20 2.70
N LYS A 408 -18.26 -24.71 3.12
CA LYS A 408 -17.85 -26.11 2.93
C LYS A 408 -17.61 -26.77 4.28
N MET A 409 -17.92 -28.05 4.38
CA MET A 409 -17.63 -28.89 5.54
C MET A 409 -16.71 -30.04 5.09
N SER A 410 -15.50 -30.09 5.62
CA SER A 410 -14.53 -31.14 5.33
C SER A 410 -13.59 -31.29 6.52
N GLY A 411 -14.00 -32.11 7.49
CA GLY A 411 -13.38 -32.13 8.83
C GLY A 411 -13.79 -30.88 9.62
N ALA A 412 -13.08 -29.77 9.41
CA ALA A 412 -13.47 -28.44 9.91
C ALA A 412 -14.46 -27.74 8.97
N LYS A 413 -15.17 -26.73 9.51
CA LYS A 413 -16.10 -25.90 8.73
C LYS A 413 -15.33 -24.70 8.17
N SER A 414 -15.47 -24.44 6.88
CA SER A 414 -14.78 -23.33 6.20
C SER A 414 -15.75 -22.47 5.42
N TRP A 415 -15.56 -21.16 5.49
CA TRP A 415 -16.26 -20.17 4.69
C TRP A 415 -15.37 -19.70 3.56
N LEU A 416 -15.87 -19.87 2.35
CA LEU A 416 -15.19 -19.50 1.14
C LEU A 416 -15.57 -18.07 0.78
N LEU A 417 -14.61 -17.16 0.79
CA LEU A 417 -14.77 -15.79 0.30
C LEU A 417 -14.31 -15.68 -1.15
N HIS A 418 -14.80 -14.66 -1.85
CA HIS A 418 -14.30 -14.35 -3.18
C HIS A 418 -12.89 -13.73 -3.17
N ALA A 419 -12.49 -13.16 -2.02
CA ALA A 419 -11.18 -12.58 -1.85
C ALA A 419 -10.11 -13.66 -1.59
N PRO A 420 -9.02 -13.70 -2.37
CA PRO A 420 -7.85 -14.51 -2.05
C PRO A 420 -6.97 -13.84 -0.99
N ALA A 421 -6.28 -14.64 -0.19
CA ALA A 421 -5.24 -14.21 0.73
C ALA A 421 -4.03 -13.59 0.01
N SER A 422 -3.88 -13.84 -1.30
CA SER A 422 -2.89 -13.18 -2.16
C SER A 422 -3.10 -11.66 -2.30
N PHE A 423 -4.22 -11.12 -1.82
CA PHE A 423 -4.46 -9.68 -1.69
C PHE A 423 -3.99 -9.13 -0.32
N LEU A 424 -3.74 -9.99 0.66
CA LEU A 424 -3.46 -9.64 2.05
C LEU A 424 -2.07 -10.09 2.52
N VAL A 425 -1.17 -10.43 1.58
CA VAL A 425 0.05 -11.21 1.85
C VAL A 425 0.93 -10.59 2.94
N SER A 426 1.08 -11.35 4.03
CA SER A 426 2.19 -11.36 5.00
C SER A 426 2.42 -10.10 5.85
N MET A 427 1.76 -10.04 7.02
CA MET A 427 2.40 -9.78 8.34
C MET A 427 1.43 -9.73 9.53
N LEU A 428 0.13 -9.98 9.35
CA LEU A 428 -0.86 -9.55 10.33
C LEU A 428 -1.80 -10.68 10.76
N HIS A 429 -2.05 -10.72 12.05
CA HIS A 429 -3.19 -11.38 12.68
C HIS A 429 -4.47 -10.62 12.27
N ILE A 430 -4.81 -10.65 10.99
CA ILE A 430 -5.94 -9.90 10.45
C ILE A 430 -7.23 -10.43 11.14
N GLN A 431 -7.90 -9.59 11.93
CA GLN A 431 -9.22 -9.85 12.53
C GLN A 431 -10.13 -8.64 12.30
N PRO A 432 -11.47 -8.74 12.38
CA PRO A 432 -12.37 -9.87 12.14
C PRO A 432 -12.77 -9.94 10.65
N VAL A 433 -13.16 -11.14 10.20
CA VAL A 433 -13.99 -11.29 8.98
C VAL A 433 -15.43 -11.09 9.43
N GLY A 434 -15.93 -9.87 9.37
CA GLY A 434 -17.33 -9.62 9.69
C GLY A 434 -18.18 -9.98 8.48
N CYS A 435 -19.05 -10.99 8.60
CA CYS A 435 -20.11 -11.21 7.63
C CYS A 435 -21.33 -10.41 8.08
N PHE A 436 -21.75 -9.42 7.30
CA PHE A 436 -22.85 -8.53 7.66
C PHE A 436 -23.95 -8.58 6.59
N PRO A 437 -24.97 -9.42 6.83
CA PRO A 437 -26.31 -9.00 6.46
C PRO A 437 -27.33 -9.24 7.58
N THR A 438 -28.03 -8.16 7.95
CA THR A 438 -29.28 -8.10 8.74
C THR A 438 -29.19 -8.42 10.24
N LYS A 439 -30.14 -7.86 11.01
CA LYS A 439 -30.45 -8.10 12.43
C LYS A 439 -30.54 -9.58 12.88
N THR A 440 -30.35 -10.53 11.97
CA THR A 440 -30.49 -11.97 12.19
C THR A 440 -29.10 -12.58 12.17
N LEU A 441 -28.42 -12.54 13.32
CA LEU A 441 -27.26 -13.39 13.54
C LEU A 441 -27.76 -14.84 13.50
N GLY A 442 -27.38 -15.58 12.45
CA GLY A 442 -27.49 -17.03 12.47
C GLY A 442 -26.67 -17.62 13.62
N GLU A 443 -26.79 -18.92 13.85
CA GLU A 443 -26.01 -19.61 14.88
C GLU A 443 -24.50 -19.33 14.70
N LEU A 444 -23.83 -18.95 15.79
CA LEU A 444 -22.38 -18.73 15.81
C LEU A 444 -21.65 -20.05 15.70
N GLN A 445 -20.68 -20.13 14.81
CA GLN A 445 -19.88 -21.33 14.59
C GLN A 445 -18.42 -20.99 14.42
N VAL A 446 -17.55 -21.90 14.87
CA VAL A 446 -16.10 -21.79 14.67
C VAL A 446 -15.79 -22.25 13.25
N VAL A 447 -15.20 -21.35 12.46
CA VAL A 447 -14.94 -21.56 11.05
C VAL A 447 -13.60 -20.99 10.62
N ASP A 448 -13.00 -21.63 9.62
CA ASP A 448 -11.90 -21.03 8.88
C ASP A 448 -12.46 -20.16 7.75
N VAL A 449 -11.89 -18.98 7.56
CA VAL A 449 -12.19 -18.10 6.43
C VAL A 449 -11.09 -18.23 5.40
N VAL A 450 -11.45 -18.71 4.22
CA VAL A 450 -10.53 -19.08 3.15
C VAL A 450 -10.89 -18.36 1.85
N GLY A 451 -9.89 -18.17 0.99
CA GLY A 451 -10.09 -17.64 -0.34
C GLY A 451 -10.28 -18.75 -1.38
N PRO A 452 -10.39 -18.40 -2.67
CA PRO A 452 -10.65 -19.35 -3.76
C PRO A 452 -9.39 -19.75 -4.56
N VAL A 453 -8.19 -19.55 -4.01
CA VAL A 453 -6.90 -19.94 -4.61
C VAL A 453 -6.70 -21.44 -4.41
N CYS A 454 -6.10 -22.10 -5.40
CA CYS A 454 -5.74 -23.51 -5.33
C CYS A 454 -4.45 -23.73 -4.51
N GLU A 455 -4.44 -23.26 -3.27
CA GLU A 455 -3.29 -23.40 -2.37
C GLU A 455 -3.78 -23.58 -0.93
N SER A 456 -3.11 -24.45 -0.18
CA SER A 456 -3.45 -24.77 1.21
C SER A 456 -3.29 -23.59 2.19
N THR A 457 -2.46 -22.61 1.81
CA THR A 457 -2.17 -21.40 2.59
C THR A 457 -3.10 -20.23 2.30
N ASP A 458 -4.16 -20.43 1.49
CA ASP A 458 -5.14 -19.39 1.16
C ASP A 458 -6.17 -19.17 2.28
N PHE A 459 -5.69 -18.78 3.45
CA PHE A 459 -6.52 -18.42 4.60
C PHE A 459 -6.49 -16.91 4.83
N LEU A 460 -7.66 -16.34 5.09
CA LEU A 460 -7.81 -14.94 5.53
C LEU A 460 -7.95 -14.87 7.06
N GLY A 461 -8.41 -15.96 7.69
CA GLY A 461 -8.42 -16.11 9.14
C GLY A 461 -8.79 -17.54 9.53
N LYS A 462 -8.19 -18.06 10.59
CA LYS A 462 -8.51 -19.38 11.15
C LYS A 462 -9.28 -19.26 12.45
N ASP A 463 -10.05 -20.29 12.78
CA ASP A 463 -10.74 -20.47 14.08
C ASP A 463 -11.60 -19.26 14.48
N ARG A 464 -12.38 -18.73 13.55
CA ARG A 464 -13.23 -17.55 13.76
C ARG A 464 -14.62 -17.95 14.19
N LEU A 465 -15.06 -17.40 15.32
CA LEU A 465 -16.44 -17.54 15.78
C LEU A 465 -17.30 -16.52 15.05
N LEU A 466 -18.10 -16.96 14.08
CA LEU A 466 -18.87 -16.08 13.21
C LEU A 466 -20.26 -16.67 12.93
N PRO A 467 -21.28 -15.84 12.64
CA PRO A 467 -22.65 -16.28 12.32
C PRO A 467 -22.74 -16.84 10.90
N VAL A 468 -23.40 -17.99 10.68
CA VAL A 468 -23.50 -18.60 9.34
C VAL A 468 -24.09 -17.63 8.30
N PRO A 469 -23.32 -17.17 7.30
CA PRO A 469 -23.79 -16.20 6.33
C PRO A 469 -24.38 -16.89 5.10
N PRO A 470 -25.43 -16.32 4.47
CA PRO A 470 -25.90 -16.81 3.18
C PRO A 470 -24.86 -16.53 2.07
N PRO A 471 -24.79 -17.35 1.00
CA PRO A 471 -24.04 -17.02 -0.19
C PRO A 471 -24.41 -15.63 -0.75
N GLY A 472 -23.40 -14.87 -1.18
CA GLY A 472 -23.55 -13.49 -1.64
C GLY A 472 -23.59 -12.44 -0.52
N ALA A 473 -23.58 -12.84 0.76
CA ALA A 473 -23.45 -11.93 1.90
C ALA A 473 -22.16 -11.09 1.80
N CYS A 474 -22.24 -9.83 2.26
CA CYS A 474 -21.07 -8.98 2.42
C CYS A 474 -20.18 -9.54 3.53
N ALA A 475 -18.89 -9.70 3.23
CA ALA A 475 -17.85 -10.02 4.20
C ALA A 475 -16.78 -8.93 4.17
N VAL A 476 -16.24 -8.58 5.33
CA VAL A 476 -15.25 -7.51 5.47
C VAL A 476 -14.07 -7.99 6.26
N VAL A 477 -12.88 -7.74 5.74
CA VAL A 477 -11.62 -7.96 6.44
C VAL A 477 -11.07 -6.60 6.83
N ARG A 478 -10.96 -6.31 8.13
CA ARG A 478 -10.54 -4.98 8.64
C ARG A 478 -9.02 -4.80 8.64
N ASP A 479 -8.61 -3.56 8.83
CA ASP A 479 -7.22 -3.12 9.02
C ASP A 479 -6.28 -3.44 7.85
N THR A 480 -6.82 -3.48 6.63
CA THR A 480 -6.10 -3.84 5.41
C THR A 480 -5.56 -2.62 4.66
N GLY A 481 -5.48 -1.46 5.30
CA GLY A 481 -5.10 -0.24 4.61
C GLY A 481 -3.59 -0.09 4.37
N ALA A 482 -2.77 -0.86 5.10
CA ALA A 482 -1.31 -0.89 4.98
C ALA A 482 -0.81 -2.30 4.64
N TYR A 483 0.08 -2.42 3.66
CA TYR A 483 0.74 -3.67 3.27
C TYR A 483 -0.21 -4.78 2.79
N CYS A 484 -1.36 -4.41 2.22
CA CYS A 484 -2.27 -5.35 1.57
C CYS A 484 -2.35 -5.05 0.07
N ALA A 485 -3.05 -3.98 -0.32
CA ALA A 485 -3.13 -3.57 -1.73
C ALA A 485 -1.74 -3.39 -2.39
N SER A 486 -0.75 -2.88 -1.66
CA SER A 486 0.63 -2.70 -2.14
C SER A 486 1.39 -4.01 -2.35
N MET A 487 0.93 -5.10 -1.75
CA MET A 487 1.51 -6.44 -1.87
C MET A 487 0.59 -7.41 -2.65
N ALA A 488 -0.56 -6.93 -3.14
CA ALA A 488 -1.52 -7.74 -3.86
C ALA A 488 -0.93 -8.23 -5.18
N SER A 489 -1.12 -9.52 -5.47
CA SER A 489 -0.64 -10.16 -6.70
C SER A 489 -1.78 -10.73 -7.54
N ASN A 490 -1.50 -10.98 -8.82
CA ASN A 490 -2.38 -11.69 -9.74
C ASN A 490 -2.17 -13.22 -9.68
N TYR A 491 -1.82 -13.77 -8.51
CA TYR A 491 -1.67 -15.22 -8.34
C TYR A 491 -3.00 -15.94 -8.67
N ASN A 492 -2.92 -17.07 -9.39
CA ASN A 492 -4.07 -17.74 -10.03
C ASN A 492 -4.90 -16.84 -10.97
N LEU A 493 -4.28 -15.82 -11.58
CA LEU A 493 -4.93 -14.80 -12.43
C LEU A 493 -6.13 -14.13 -11.75
N ARG A 494 -6.12 -14.08 -10.41
CA ARG A 494 -7.09 -13.30 -9.64
C ARG A 494 -6.71 -11.83 -9.77
N LEU A 495 -7.43 -11.13 -10.64
CA LEU A 495 -7.21 -9.73 -10.98
C LEU A 495 -7.27 -8.85 -9.73
N ARG A 496 -6.25 -8.01 -9.52
CA ARG A 496 -6.20 -7.10 -8.37
C ARG A 496 -7.47 -6.24 -8.30
N PRO A 497 -8.04 -6.08 -7.10
CA PRO A 497 -9.34 -5.47 -6.90
C PRO A 497 -9.32 -3.96 -7.14
N ALA A 498 -10.52 -3.38 -7.23
CA ALA A 498 -10.69 -1.94 -7.19
C ALA A 498 -10.25 -1.37 -5.83
N GLU A 499 -9.89 -0.09 -5.80
CA GLU A 499 -9.67 0.66 -4.57
C GLU A 499 -10.62 1.86 -4.54
N VAL A 500 -11.31 2.06 -3.42
CA VAL A 500 -12.28 3.15 -3.24
C VAL A 500 -12.02 3.95 -1.98
N LEU A 501 -12.26 5.26 -2.05
CA LEU A 501 -12.17 6.18 -0.91
C LEU A 501 -13.58 6.61 -0.51
N VAL A 502 -13.91 6.45 0.77
CA VAL A 502 -15.16 6.90 1.37
C VAL A 502 -14.97 8.31 1.92
N GLU A 503 -15.95 9.18 1.63
CA GLU A 503 -15.99 10.58 2.00
C GLU A 503 -17.40 10.88 2.55
N GLY A 504 -17.53 10.80 3.88
CA GLY A 504 -18.81 10.92 4.58
C GLY A 504 -19.76 9.77 4.24
N ASN A 505 -20.87 10.08 3.55
CA ASN A 505 -21.86 9.10 3.09
C ASN A 505 -21.72 8.72 1.61
N THR A 506 -20.64 9.15 0.95
CA THR A 506 -20.36 8.86 -0.47
C THR A 506 -19.02 8.14 -0.62
N TRP A 507 -18.76 7.61 -1.81
CA TRP A 507 -17.48 7.01 -2.15
C TRP A 507 -17.09 7.33 -3.58
N ARG A 508 -15.78 7.26 -3.87
CA ARG A 508 -15.23 7.40 -5.22
C ARG A 508 -14.19 6.33 -5.52
N LEU A 509 -14.08 5.97 -6.79
CA LEU A 509 -13.05 5.06 -7.27
C LEU A 509 -11.69 5.78 -7.29
N ILE A 510 -10.70 5.23 -6.58
CA ILE A 510 -9.32 5.76 -6.55
C ILE A 510 -8.32 4.86 -7.28
N ARG A 511 -8.71 3.63 -7.60
CA ARG A 511 -8.01 2.75 -8.54
C ARG A 511 -9.00 1.82 -9.23
N LYS A 512 -8.89 1.69 -10.54
CA LYS A 512 -9.64 0.70 -11.32
C LYS A 512 -9.13 -0.72 -11.00
N PRO A 513 -10.00 -1.74 -10.97
CA PRO A 513 -9.54 -3.12 -10.91
C PRO A 513 -8.71 -3.44 -12.16
N ASP A 514 -7.77 -4.38 -12.05
CA ASP A 514 -7.09 -4.92 -13.22
C ASP A 514 -8.14 -5.61 -14.13
N CYS A 515 -7.97 -5.55 -15.45
CA CYS A 515 -8.74 -6.38 -16.39
C CYS A 515 -7.87 -7.45 -17.04
N LEU A 516 -8.49 -8.50 -17.57
CA LEU A 516 -7.76 -9.58 -18.25
C LEU A 516 -7.03 -9.05 -19.48
N GLU A 517 -7.64 -8.10 -20.18
CA GLU A 517 -7.06 -7.44 -21.34
C GLU A 517 -5.73 -6.78 -20.97
N ASP A 518 -5.64 -6.05 -19.85
CA ASP A 518 -4.40 -5.42 -19.40
C ASP A 518 -3.28 -6.44 -19.18
N ILE A 519 -3.62 -7.61 -18.62
CA ILE A 519 -2.67 -8.71 -18.44
C ILE A 519 -2.23 -9.29 -19.79
N LEU A 520 -3.19 -9.57 -20.68
CA LEU A 520 -2.94 -10.13 -21.99
C LEU A 520 -2.10 -9.19 -22.88
N HIS A 521 -2.28 -7.87 -22.76
CA HIS A 521 -1.43 -6.90 -23.46
C HIS A 521 0.06 -7.09 -23.18
N ASN A 522 0.43 -7.49 -21.95
CA ASN A 522 1.83 -7.76 -21.60
C ASN A 522 2.40 -9.00 -22.29
N TYR A 523 1.54 -9.98 -22.63
CA TYR A 523 1.94 -11.21 -23.32
C TYR A 523 1.84 -11.11 -24.84
N ILE A 524 0.98 -10.20 -25.33
CA ILE A 524 0.65 -10.06 -26.75
C ILE A 524 1.50 -8.96 -27.42
N ALA A 525 2.29 -8.18 -26.67
CA ALA A 525 3.16 -7.14 -27.21
C ALA A 525 3.98 -7.67 -28.40
N SER A 526 3.59 -7.25 -29.59
CA SER A 526 4.07 -7.80 -30.88
C SER A 526 5.57 -7.60 -31.15
N GLY A 527 6.26 -6.83 -30.30
CA GLY A 527 7.62 -6.35 -30.52
C GLY A 527 7.73 -5.34 -31.66
N VAL A 528 6.60 -4.92 -32.25
CA VAL A 528 6.58 -4.03 -33.41
C VAL A 528 6.71 -2.57 -32.99
N GLY A 529 7.79 -1.91 -33.43
CA GLY A 529 7.98 -0.47 -33.23
C GLY A 529 7.26 0.36 -34.29
N VAL A 530 7.23 1.68 -34.09
CA VAL A 530 6.67 2.65 -35.05
C VAL A 530 7.77 3.62 -35.44
N GLN A 531 8.02 3.78 -36.74
CA GLN A 531 9.00 4.78 -37.20
C GLN A 531 8.44 6.20 -37.08
N ASP A 532 9.29 7.15 -36.70
CA ASP A 532 8.95 8.57 -36.54
C ASP A 532 8.31 9.19 -37.79
N GLU A 533 8.69 8.72 -39.00
CA GLU A 533 8.09 9.18 -40.25
C GLU A 533 6.56 8.92 -40.28
N CYS A 534 6.08 7.85 -39.63
CA CYS A 534 4.66 7.54 -39.60
C CYS A 534 3.85 8.64 -38.89
N LEU A 535 4.37 9.18 -37.80
CA LEU A 535 3.72 10.28 -37.06
C LEU A 535 3.78 11.58 -37.85
N ARG A 536 4.94 11.88 -38.46
CA ARG A 536 5.10 13.07 -39.30
C ARG A 536 4.09 13.10 -40.45
N VAL A 537 3.94 11.99 -41.17
CA VAL A 537 2.99 11.90 -42.30
C VAL A 537 1.54 11.92 -41.81
N TYR A 538 1.26 11.29 -40.66
CA TYR A 538 -0.06 11.38 -40.04
C TYR A 538 -0.44 12.83 -39.70
N ASP A 539 0.48 13.60 -39.11
CA ASP A 539 0.23 15.01 -38.80
C ASP A 539 0.00 15.85 -40.07
N GLU A 540 0.70 15.54 -41.17
CA GLU A 540 0.47 16.18 -42.48
C GLU A 540 -0.92 15.88 -43.07
N VAL A 541 -1.45 14.67 -42.87
CA VAL A 541 -2.84 14.31 -43.24
C VAL A 541 -3.83 15.03 -42.33
N LYS A 542 -3.57 15.01 -41.02
CA LYS A 542 -4.46 15.59 -40.01
C LYS A 542 -4.64 17.10 -40.15
N LEU A 543 -3.58 17.80 -40.53
CA LEU A 543 -3.64 19.25 -40.76
C LEU A 543 -4.24 19.62 -42.14
N GLY A 544 -4.64 18.63 -42.95
CA GLY A 544 -5.29 18.85 -44.24
C GLY A 544 -4.40 19.47 -45.31
N HIS A 545 -3.07 19.48 -45.12
CA HIS A 545 -2.16 20.23 -45.97
C HIS A 545 -1.86 19.53 -47.31
N ARG A 546 -1.38 18.29 -47.25
CA ARG A 546 -0.69 17.67 -48.40
C ARG A 546 -1.29 16.35 -48.85
N TRP A 547 -1.84 15.56 -47.93
CA TRP A 547 -2.25 14.19 -48.18
C TRP A 547 -3.70 13.96 -47.76
N LEU A 548 -4.46 13.29 -48.62
CA LEU A 548 -5.81 12.81 -48.36
C LEU A 548 -5.79 11.51 -47.54
N TYR A 549 -4.80 10.65 -47.78
CA TYR A 549 -4.62 9.39 -47.07
C TYR A 549 -3.16 8.99 -46.92
N VAL A 550 -2.91 8.11 -45.96
CA VAL A 550 -1.64 7.40 -45.80
C VAL A 550 -1.91 5.91 -45.49
N ILE A 551 -1.13 5.02 -46.09
CA ILE A 551 -1.14 3.58 -45.83
C ILE A 551 0.16 3.20 -45.15
N PHE A 552 0.06 2.40 -44.09
CA PHE A 552 1.20 1.86 -43.36
C PHE A 552 1.24 0.33 -43.47
N ARG A 553 2.48 -0.18 -43.41
CA ARG A 553 2.74 -1.62 -43.33
C ARG A 553 3.73 -1.92 -42.21
N VAL A 554 3.67 -3.14 -41.68
CA VAL A 554 4.72 -3.69 -40.84
C VAL A 554 5.84 -4.23 -41.75
N SER A 555 7.06 -3.76 -41.54
CA SER A 555 8.28 -4.22 -42.23
C SER A 555 8.71 -5.61 -41.74
N GLU A 556 9.65 -6.22 -42.44
CA GLU A 556 10.28 -7.48 -42.00
C GLU A 556 11.06 -7.30 -40.69
N SER A 557 11.56 -6.09 -40.40
CA SER A 557 12.26 -5.72 -39.17
C SER A 557 11.31 -5.37 -38.00
N LEU A 558 10.04 -5.74 -38.08
CA LEU A 558 9.01 -5.44 -37.07
C LEU A 558 8.92 -3.92 -36.77
N GLN A 559 8.92 -3.10 -37.82
CA GLN A 559 8.65 -1.66 -37.69
C GLN A 559 7.44 -1.29 -38.55
N ILE A 560 6.54 -0.47 -38.01
CA ILE A 560 5.50 0.17 -38.82
C ILE A 560 6.16 1.30 -39.59
N VAL A 561 6.00 1.23 -40.91
CA VAL A 561 6.58 2.17 -41.88
C VAL A 561 5.50 2.68 -42.81
N VAL A 562 5.70 3.88 -43.36
CA VAL A 562 4.84 4.42 -44.41
C VAL A 562 5.05 3.61 -45.68
N GLU A 563 3.96 3.10 -46.25
CA GLU A 563 3.99 2.42 -47.54
C GLU A 563 3.61 3.38 -48.67
N GLU A 564 2.56 4.19 -48.46
CA GLU A 564 2.04 5.08 -49.49
C GLU A 564 1.36 6.31 -48.91
N LYS A 565 1.41 7.42 -49.66
CA LYS A 565 0.76 8.70 -49.35
C LYS A 565 -0.06 9.10 -50.59
N GLY A 566 -1.34 9.37 -50.41
CA GLY A 566 -2.24 9.82 -51.48
C GLY A 566 -2.52 11.31 -51.35
N GLY A 567 -2.34 12.08 -52.42
CA GLY A 567 -2.68 13.51 -52.46
C GLY A 567 -4.18 13.74 -52.62
N HIS A 568 -4.59 15.01 -52.63
CA HIS A 568 -5.99 15.41 -52.86
C HIS A 568 -6.47 15.21 -54.31
N ASP A 569 -5.57 14.84 -55.23
CA ASP A 569 -5.87 14.38 -56.58
C ASP A 569 -6.37 12.92 -56.62
N ARG A 570 -6.33 12.21 -55.49
CA ARG A 570 -6.79 10.83 -55.33
C ARG A 570 -8.17 10.76 -54.70
N THR A 571 -8.76 9.57 -54.78
CA THR A 571 -10.10 9.26 -54.29
C THR A 571 -10.08 8.18 -53.20
N TYR A 572 -11.22 7.94 -52.56
CA TYR A 572 -11.38 6.81 -51.64
C TYR A 572 -11.24 5.46 -52.36
N ASP A 573 -11.69 5.37 -53.63
CA ASP A 573 -11.54 4.15 -54.41
C ASP A 573 -10.06 3.85 -54.72
N ASP A 574 -9.23 4.87 -54.92
CA ASP A 574 -7.77 4.70 -55.02
C ASP A 574 -7.20 4.11 -53.74
N PHE A 575 -7.58 4.65 -52.57
CA PHE A 575 -7.17 4.13 -51.26
C PHE A 575 -7.58 2.66 -51.07
N VAL A 576 -8.83 2.32 -51.38
CA VAL A 576 -9.34 0.94 -51.32
C VAL A 576 -8.60 0.03 -52.30
N ALA A 577 -8.32 0.48 -53.53
CA ALA A 577 -7.59 -0.30 -54.52
C ALA A 577 -6.18 -0.68 -54.03
N ARG A 578 -5.52 0.20 -53.29
CA ARG A 578 -4.22 -0.08 -52.65
C ARG A 578 -4.31 -1.14 -51.56
N LEU A 579 -5.31 -1.06 -50.69
CA LEU A 579 -5.57 -2.10 -49.68
C LEU A 579 -5.84 -3.47 -50.33
N LYS A 580 -6.63 -3.48 -51.41
CA LYS A 580 -6.91 -4.71 -52.20
C LYS A 580 -5.69 -5.23 -52.95
N GLU A 581 -4.74 -4.40 -53.36
CA GLU A 581 -3.48 -4.90 -53.90
C GLU A 581 -2.67 -5.66 -52.85
N ALA A 582 -2.61 -5.16 -51.61
CA ALA A 582 -1.99 -5.88 -50.51
C ALA A 582 -2.69 -7.21 -50.21
N GLU A 583 -4.02 -7.25 -50.33
CA GLU A 583 -4.81 -8.47 -50.20
C GLU A 583 -4.42 -9.53 -51.25
N ARG A 584 -4.20 -9.15 -52.51
CA ARG A 584 -3.75 -10.11 -53.55
C ARG A 584 -2.43 -10.80 -53.18
N LYS A 585 -1.63 -10.17 -52.31
CA LYS A 585 -0.38 -10.72 -51.74
C LYS A 585 -0.59 -11.41 -50.38
N ARG A 586 -1.84 -11.56 -49.93
CA ARG A 586 -2.28 -12.13 -48.64
C ARG A 586 -1.73 -11.38 -47.42
N GLN A 587 -1.67 -10.06 -47.51
CA GLN A 587 -1.11 -9.18 -46.47
C GLN A 587 -2.16 -8.22 -45.89
N CYS A 588 -1.91 -7.79 -44.65
CA CYS A 588 -2.72 -6.79 -43.96
C CYS A 588 -2.10 -5.39 -44.10
N ARG A 589 -2.87 -4.32 -43.83
CA ARG A 589 -2.40 -2.92 -43.82
C ARG A 589 -3.11 -2.09 -42.77
N TYR A 590 -2.48 -1.00 -42.36
CA TYR A 590 -3.17 0.11 -41.69
C TYR A 590 -3.37 1.25 -42.68
N GLY A 591 -4.40 2.06 -42.46
CA GLY A 591 -4.60 3.27 -43.25
C GLY A 591 -5.22 4.39 -42.44
N ILE A 592 -4.93 5.62 -42.82
CA ILE A 592 -5.65 6.82 -42.38
C ILE A 592 -6.24 7.46 -43.62
N PHE A 593 -7.51 7.83 -43.56
CA PHE A 593 -8.19 8.55 -44.61
C PHE A 593 -8.94 9.74 -44.03
N ASP A 594 -8.83 10.90 -44.67
CA ASP A 594 -9.64 12.09 -44.37
C ASP A 594 -11.01 11.99 -45.06
N VAL A 595 -12.03 11.60 -44.30
CA VAL A 595 -13.39 11.37 -44.79
C VAL A 595 -14.15 12.69 -44.80
N ARG A 596 -14.49 13.17 -46.00
CA ARG A 596 -15.28 14.40 -46.19
C ARG A 596 -16.70 14.08 -46.60
N PHE A 597 -17.68 14.63 -45.90
CA PHE A 597 -19.10 14.39 -46.17
C PHE A 597 -19.97 15.57 -45.70
N ILE A 598 -21.22 15.62 -46.16
CA ILE A 598 -22.19 16.63 -45.75
C ILE A 598 -23.14 16.01 -44.71
N GLN A 599 -23.31 16.68 -43.58
CA GLN A 599 -24.28 16.30 -42.55
C GLN A 599 -25.12 17.52 -42.17
N ASN A 600 -26.44 17.44 -42.35
CA ASN A 600 -27.38 18.55 -42.11
C ASN A 600 -26.97 19.84 -42.84
N ASP A 601 -26.60 19.74 -44.12
CA ASP A 601 -26.11 20.84 -44.97
C ASP A 601 -24.80 21.51 -44.50
N VAL A 602 -24.10 20.91 -43.53
CA VAL A 602 -22.79 21.37 -43.06
C VAL A 602 -21.70 20.39 -43.53
N PRO A 603 -20.66 20.86 -44.24
CA PRO A 603 -19.48 20.05 -44.55
C PRO A 603 -18.79 19.56 -43.26
N GLN A 604 -18.41 18.30 -43.24
CA GLN A 604 -17.69 17.65 -42.15
C GLN A 604 -16.42 16.99 -42.69
N GLU A 605 -15.36 17.05 -41.89
CA GLU A 605 -14.07 16.40 -42.15
C GLU A 605 -13.72 15.53 -40.94
N LYS A 606 -13.52 14.23 -41.16
CA LYS A 606 -13.23 13.27 -40.09
C LYS A 606 -12.14 12.30 -40.50
N LEU A 607 -11.09 12.23 -39.68
CA LEU A 607 -10.04 11.23 -39.82
C LEU A 607 -10.52 9.85 -39.37
N ALA A 608 -10.49 8.89 -40.28
CA ALA A 608 -10.78 7.49 -40.01
C ALA A 608 -9.50 6.64 -40.05
N PHE A 609 -9.31 5.81 -39.02
CA PHE A 609 -8.27 4.80 -38.94
C PHE A 609 -8.81 3.45 -39.42
N PHE A 610 -8.11 2.82 -40.35
CA PHE A 610 -8.43 1.52 -40.93
C PHE A 610 -7.41 0.48 -40.52
N LEU A 611 -7.89 -0.68 -40.06
CA LEU A 611 -7.13 -1.92 -40.04
C LEU A 611 -7.70 -2.84 -41.12
N TRP A 612 -6.98 -3.00 -42.23
CA TRP A 612 -7.32 -3.96 -43.28
C TRP A 612 -6.68 -5.32 -42.98
N SER A 613 -7.52 -6.30 -42.66
CA SER A 613 -7.12 -7.65 -42.28
C SER A 613 -7.98 -8.69 -43.01
N PRO A 614 -7.83 -8.83 -44.33
CA PRO A 614 -8.75 -9.58 -45.17
C PRO A 614 -8.77 -11.07 -44.80
N GLU A 615 -9.89 -11.75 -45.05
CA GLU A 615 -10.02 -13.18 -44.77
C GLU A 615 -8.91 -14.03 -45.42
N THR A 616 -8.46 -13.61 -46.60
CA THR A 616 -7.41 -14.26 -47.41
C THR A 616 -6.00 -14.12 -46.82
N ALA A 617 -5.77 -13.20 -45.88
CA ALA A 617 -4.47 -12.98 -45.24
C ALA A 617 -4.04 -14.16 -44.36
N THR A 618 -2.72 -14.37 -44.24
CA THR A 618 -2.18 -15.45 -43.40
C THR A 618 -2.47 -15.21 -41.92
N ILE A 619 -2.62 -16.27 -41.13
CA ILE A 619 -2.82 -16.18 -39.67
C ILE A 619 -1.71 -15.35 -39.02
N LYS A 620 -0.46 -15.54 -39.45
CA LYS A 620 0.70 -14.76 -38.99
C LYS A 620 0.52 -13.26 -39.23
N GLN A 621 0.04 -12.85 -40.41
CA GLN A 621 -0.22 -11.44 -40.73
C GLN A 621 -1.37 -10.87 -39.89
N LYS A 622 -2.48 -11.59 -39.75
CA LYS A 622 -3.62 -11.14 -38.94
C LYS A 622 -3.23 -10.95 -37.48
N MET A 623 -2.49 -11.91 -36.91
CA MET A 623 -1.99 -11.80 -35.53
C MET A 623 -1.03 -10.62 -35.37
N LEU A 624 -0.09 -10.43 -36.30
CA LEU A 624 0.90 -9.35 -36.24
C LEU A 624 0.25 -7.96 -36.30
N TYR A 625 -0.73 -7.75 -37.18
CA TYR A 625 -1.43 -6.46 -37.29
C TYR A 625 -2.46 -6.26 -36.17
N SER A 626 -3.16 -7.31 -35.72
CA SER A 626 -4.05 -7.17 -34.57
C SER A 626 -3.29 -6.79 -33.29
N SER A 627 -2.09 -7.34 -33.09
CA SER A 627 -1.26 -7.12 -31.89
C SER A 627 -0.38 -5.85 -31.94
N SER A 628 -0.12 -5.29 -33.13
CA SER A 628 0.64 -4.05 -33.30
C SER A 628 -0.23 -2.79 -33.50
N LYS A 629 -1.55 -2.96 -33.70
CA LYS A 629 -2.49 -1.86 -33.94
C LYS A 629 -2.36 -0.74 -32.91
N GLN A 630 -2.32 -1.12 -31.63
CA GLN A 630 -2.35 -0.17 -30.52
C GLN A 630 -1.03 0.61 -30.39
N ALA A 631 0.10 0.03 -30.83
CA ALA A 631 1.38 0.72 -30.86
C ALA A 631 1.36 1.93 -31.80
N LEU A 632 0.69 1.81 -32.95
CA LEU A 632 0.48 2.91 -33.89
C LEU A 632 -0.63 3.85 -33.42
N ARG A 633 -1.78 3.29 -33.04
CA ARG A 633 -2.99 4.05 -32.71
C ARG A 633 -2.81 4.97 -31.50
N ASN A 634 -2.08 4.54 -30.47
CA ASN A 634 -1.83 5.32 -29.26
C ASN A 634 -1.03 6.60 -29.52
N GLN A 635 -0.25 6.63 -30.60
CA GLN A 635 0.57 7.78 -30.98
C GLN A 635 -0.20 8.79 -31.86
N MET A 636 -1.38 8.41 -32.36
CA MET A 636 -2.21 9.23 -33.26
C MET A 636 -3.40 9.86 -32.53
N ARG A 637 -3.32 11.16 -32.22
CA ARG A 637 -4.43 11.92 -31.60
C ARG A 637 -5.32 12.57 -32.65
N GLY A 638 -6.65 12.55 -32.43
CA GLY A 638 -7.63 13.21 -33.31
C GLY A 638 -8.24 12.31 -34.38
N ILE A 639 -8.12 10.99 -34.24
CA ILE A 639 -8.89 10.02 -35.02
C ILE A 639 -10.34 10.00 -34.51
N HIS A 640 -11.28 10.13 -35.43
CA HIS A 640 -12.72 10.22 -35.16
C HIS A 640 -13.47 8.90 -35.37
N ALA A 641 -12.92 7.99 -36.16
CA ALA A 641 -13.48 6.66 -36.38
C ALA A 641 -12.37 5.62 -36.46
N GLU A 642 -12.59 4.45 -35.87
CA GLU A 642 -11.71 3.29 -36.00
C GLU A 642 -12.50 2.14 -36.61
N ILE A 643 -11.99 1.60 -37.71
CA ILE A 643 -12.71 0.64 -38.56
C ILE A 643 -11.79 -0.55 -38.81
N GLN A 644 -12.18 -1.71 -38.27
CA GLN A 644 -11.56 -2.98 -38.61
C GLN A 644 -12.30 -3.58 -39.79
N CYS A 645 -11.57 -3.83 -40.88
CA CYS A 645 -12.12 -4.27 -42.15
C CYS A 645 -11.55 -5.65 -42.49
N ASN A 646 -12.42 -6.65 -42.63
CA ASN A 646 -12.06 -8.02 -42.96
C ASN A 646 -12.56 -8.43 -44.36
N ASP A 647 -13.50 -7.69 -44.93
CA ASP A 647 -14.04 -7.90 -46.27
C ASP A 647 -14.39 -6.59 -47.00
N ASP A 648 -14.88 -6.72 -48.23
CA ASP A 648 -15.27 -5.59 -49.06
C ASP A 648 -16.47 -4.80 -48.52
N ALA A 649 -17.35 -5.43 -47.75
CA ALA A 649 -18.51 -4.77 -47.17
C ALA A 649 -18.05 -3.79 -46.09
N ASP A 650 -17.07 -4.16 -45.27
CA ASP A 650 -16.49 -3.27 -44.26
C ASP A 650 -15.88 -1.99 -44.85
N LEU A 651 -15.31 -2.09 -46.07
CA LEU A 651 -14.70 -0.97 -46.79
C LEU A 651 -15.73 -0.10 -47.55
N ALA A 652 -17.00 -0.50 -47.62
CA ALA A 652 -18.02 0.28 -48.31
C ALA A 652 -18.16 1.67 -47.68
N MET A 653 -18.16 2.73 -48.50
CA MET A 653 -18.23 4.12 -48.03
C MET A 653 -19.44 4.37 -47.12
N SER A 654 -20.57 3.70 -47.35
CA SER A 654 -21.75 3.77 -46.47
C SER A 654 -21.43 3.37 -45.03
N ASN A 655 -20.65 2.31 -44.83
CA ASN A 655 -20.26 1.81 -43.51
C ASN A 655 -19.23 2.71 -42.84
N VAL A 656 -18.30 3.26 -43.62
CA VAL A 656 -17.32 4.25 -43.15
C VAL A 656 -18.02 5.52 -42.66
N LEU A 657 -18.98 6.03 -43.43
CA LEU A 657 -19.77 7.21 -43.07
C LEU A 657 -20.60 6.96 -41.82
N GLU A 658 -21.24 5.79 -41.69
CA GLU A 658 -21.98 5.43 -40.48
C GLU A 658 -21.08 5.51 -39.23
N ARG A 659 -19.86 4.95 -39.31
CA ARG A 659 -18.88 4.99 -38.21
C ARG A 659 -18.42 6.41 -37.91
N CYS A 660 -18.21 7.23 -38.93
CA CYS A 660 -17.83 8.64 -38.77
C CYS A 660 -18.97 9.48 -38.17
N MET A 661 -20.24 9.13 -38.41
CA MET A 661 -21.40 9.91 -37.93
C MET A 661 -21.81 9.61 -36.48
N ARG A 662 -21.35 8.50 -35.88
CA ARG A 662 -21.66 8.18 -34.47
C ARG A 662 -21.05 9.23 -33.53
N LYS A 663 -21.87 9.83 -32.65
CA LYS A 663 -21.38 10.63 -31.52
C LYS A 663 -20.80 9.68 -30.47
N TYR A 664 -19.56 9.91 -30.03
CA TYR A 664 -19.04 9.26 -28.83
C TYR A 664 -19.90 9.71 -27.64
N THR A 665 -20.74 8.80 -27.12
CA THR A 665 -21.41 8.94 -25.81
C THR A 665 -20.48 8.65 -24.67
#